data_AF-A0A839RHN4-F1
#
_entry.id   AF-A0A839RHN4-F1
#
_cell.length_a   1.000
_cell.length_b   1.000
_cell.length_c   1.000
_cell.angle_alpha   90.00
_cell.angle_beta   90.00
_cell.angle_gamma   90.00
#
_symmetry.space_group_name_H-M   'P 1'
#
loop_
_entity.id
_entity.type
_entity.pdbx_description
1 polymer ?
#
loop_
_entity_poly.entity_id
_entity_poly.type
_entity_poly.pdbx_seq_one_letter_code
_entity_poly.pdbx_strand_id
1 'polypeptide(L)'
;MGYLIGFAPWIVYWILVGNTGFVHAVAIALAIAIAGPIVQRIRGERLHSLDVGTVVVFVALLVLALLLSDAVLERWLQPVSNAGLFLISLAGLAVGRPFVREYAESEVDAQTAASDGFRVITTAMTWMWVGTFGVMTVSSLIPPIVDGDATIRDQGHLLSVICYWVVPFTLVGIAGLISGVFPQWFDSRSRSVSARDATLPIREQPVPPKDVVDTRISLSVPDISRHDSPFPVRVEGCASGTEVRIQTNGTDLFGRKWRSAAVFTAPVAGPLDLASAAPVSGDWAVADGDAPIWAMRPAPAEGPSGMFVAPAGDWLVTVEATSGNAVVRRTVVRHAAPSSVTVTGEDIDGRAGLLALPSGPAPSGGWPAVVCFGGSEGGCDSQRQTIAMFASRGFAALAYNWLDEGAPVARIPLERFVSAVNWMSSRADVDSDRVSGIAISRGAEGLLAAAVSSPLIVRALVLVSPSAVSWQAVGPDGEIADTPSWTLYGEGFPYAQLPTGALMPQLVRNAWRVHRDIAAGRPSLLKLCPAYQAGLTEPNGEAVLHAENVRCPLLCISGAADAVWPSASMAEMLIKRRSGVPHDRHIDFAGAGHVFRFGRFPTDALWAEGIAFGGERPAHAAAEREAAEHVVRFIAEVAGDVRAFGHGQ
;
A
#
# COMPACT_ATOMS: atom_id res chain seq x y z
N MET A 1 -28.82 -7.33 -2.15
CA MET A 1 -29.85 -8.24 -1.59
C MET A 1 -30.44 -9.25 -2.59
N GLY A 2 -29.92 -9.37 -3.82
CA GLY A 2 -30.47 -10.20 -4.89
C GLY A 2 -30.37 -11.72 -4.68
N TYR A 3 -29.32 -12.24 -4.02
CA TYR A 3 -29.14 -13.69 -3.85
C TYR A 3 -30.12 -14.33 -2.86
N LEU A 4 -30.76 -13.57 -1.96
CA LEU A 4 -31.82 -14.09 -1.07
C LEU A 4 -33.05 -14.55 -1.87
N ILE A 5 -33.29 -13.95 -3.04
CA ILE A 5 -34.36 -14.35 -3.95
C ILE A 5 -34.08 -15.76 -4.50
N GLY A 6 -32.83 -16.08 -4.81
CA GLY A 6 -32.41 -17.42 -5.26
C GLY A 6 -32.64 -18.52 -4.23
N PHE A 7 -32.71 -18.19 -2.93
CA PHE A 7 -33.01 -19.14 -1.86
C PHE A 7 -34.51 -19.28 -1.55
N ALA A 8 -35.40 -18.51 -2.18
CA ALA A 8 -36.83 -18.57 -1.89
C ALA A 8 -37.44 -19.98 -2.03
N PRO A 9 -37.14 -20.79 -3.07
CA PRO A 9 -37.64 -22.16 -3.18
C PRO A 9 -37.20 -23.05 -2.01
N TRP A 10 -35.95 -22.88 -1.57
CA TRP A 10 -35.35 -23.64 -0.46
C TRP A 10 -35.95 -23.26 0.90
N ILE A 11 -36.18 -21.97 1.12
CA ILE A 11 -36.82 -21.47 2.35
C ILE A 11 -38.25 -22.03 2.45
N VAL A 12 -39.01 -21.97 1.36
CA VAL A 12 -40.38 -22.52 1.34
C VAL A 12 -40.36 -24.04 1.53
N TYR A 13 -39.45 -24.75 0.86
CA TYR A 13 -39.27 -26.18 1.05
C TYR A 13 -38.99 -26.54 2.51
N TRP A 14 -38.05 -25.86 3.17
CA TRP A 14 -37.71 -26.12 4.57
C TRP A 14 -38.87 -25.86 5.54
N ILE A 15 -39.70 -24.86 5.28
CA ILE A 15 -40.92 -24.60 6.06
C ILE A 15 -41.94 -25.73 5.87
N LEU A 16 -42.08 -26.25 4.65
CA LEU A 16 -43.13 -27.22 4.32
C LEU A 16 -42.75 -28.66 4.65
N VAL A 17 -41.49 -29.05 4.47
CA VAL A 17 -41.05 -30.45 4.56
C VAL A 17 -41.24 -31.06 5.96
N GLY A 18 -41.11 -30.24 7.01
CA GLY A 18 -41.37 -30.67 8.39
C GLY A 18 -42.85 -30.68 8.78
N ASN A 19 -43.73 -30.03 8.00
CA ASN A 19 -45.09 -29.69 8.42
C ASN A 19 -46.19 -30.22 7.47
N THR A 20 -45.83 -30.73 6.30
CA THR A 20 -46.78 -31.18 5.26
C THR A 20 -46.32 -32.50 4.63
N GLY A 21 -47.11 -33.04 3.69
CA GLY A 21 -46.71 -34.22 2.92
C GLY A 21 -45.53 -33.92 1.98
N PHE A 22 -44.57 -34.84 1.86
CA PHE A 22 -43.33 -34.62 1.11
C PHE A 22 -43.54 -34.24 -0.36
N VAL A 23 -44.49 -34.90 -1.04
CA VAL A 23 -44.85 -34.58 -2.43
C VAL A 23 -45.35 -33.14 -2.55
N HIS A 24 -46.18 -32.67 -1.62
CA HIS A 24 -46.71 -31.31 -1.64
C HIS A 24 -45.62 -30.27 -1.36
N ALA A 25 -44.77 -30.52 -0.35
CA ALA A 25 -43.65 -29.65 -0.01
C ALA A 25 -42.70 -29.46 -1.19
N VAL A 26 -42.31 -30.56 -1.84
CA VAL A 26 -41.39 -30.54 -2.98
C VAL A 26 -42.03 -29.96 -4.24
N ALA A 27 -43.30 -30.28 -4.54
CA ALA A 27 -44.00 -29.75 -5.71
C ALA A 27 -44.19 -28.23 -5.64
N ILE A 28 -44.55 -27.69 -4.46
CA ILE A 28 -44.67 -26.24 -4.24
C ILE A 28 -43.32 -25.56 -4.41
N ALA A 29 -42.26 -26.12 -3.82
CA ALA A 29 -40.91 -25.58 -3.97
C ALA A 29 -40.41 -25.61 -5.42
N LEU A 30 -40.70 -26.70 -6.15
CA LEU A 30 -40.38 -26.81 -7.58
C LEU A 30 -41.10 -25.75 -8.42
N ALA A 31 -42.38 -25.49 -8.14
CA ALA A 31 -43.13 -24.44 -8.84
C ALA A 31 -42.50 -23.05 -8.65
N ILE A 32 -42.05 -22.74 -7.43
CA ILE A 32 -41.33 -21.49 -7.13
C ILE A 32 -39.95 -21.48 -7.80
N ALA A 33 -39.23 -22.60 -7.80
CA ALA A 33 -37.93 -22.72 -8.44
C ALA A 33 -37.99 -22.46 -9.95
N ILE A 34 -39.04 -22.91 -10.63
CA ILE A 34 -39.24 -22.70 -12.07
C ILE A 34 -39.53 -21.22 -12.39
N ALA A 35 -40.18 -20.48 -11.48
CA ALA A 35 -40.53 -19.08 -11.70
C ALA A 35 -39.29 -18.18 -11.90
N GLY A 36 -38.19 -18.43 -11.18
CA GLY A 36 -36.96 -17.63 -11.27
C GLY A 36 -36.35 -17.61 -12.69
N PRO A 37 -35.96 -18.77 -13.27
CA PRO A 37 -35.46 -18.86 -14.64
C PRO A 37 -36.42 -18.32 -15.70
N ILE A 38 -37.74 -18.47 -15.51
CA ILE A 38 -38.75 -17.90 -16.41
C ILE A 38 -38.67 -16.37 -16.38
N VAL A 39 -38.65 -15.76 -15.19
CA VAL A 39 -38.55 -14.30 -15.03
C VAL A 39 -37.24 -13.77 -15.63
N GLN A 40 -36.11 -14.43 -15.39
CA GLN A 40 -34.82 -14.06 -15.98
C GLN A 40 -34.88 -14.07 -17.51
N ARG A 41 -35.45 -15.12 -18.09
CA ARG A 41 -35.60 -15.25 -19.55
C ARG A 41 -36.52 -14.17 -20.14
N ILE A 42 -37.60 -13.81 -19.44
CA ILE A 42 -38.50 -12.71 -19.84
C ILE A 42 -37.78 -11.36 -19.80
N ARG A 43 -36.89 -11.17 -18.82
CA ARG A 43 -36.09 -9.94 -18.66
C ARG A 43 -34.86 -9.87 -19.57
N GLY A 44 -34.57 -10.93 -20.34
CA GLY A 44 -33.35 -11.01 -21.15
C GLY A 44 -32.08 -11.18 -20.31
N GLU A 45 -32.20 -11.56 -19.05
CA GLU A 45 -31.09 -11.81 -18.13
C GLU A 45 -30.47 -13.20 -18.40
N ARG A 46 -29.19 -13.36 -18.04
CA ARG A 46 -28.53 -14.68 -18.11
C ARG A 46 -29.08 -15.58 -17.02
N LEU A 47 -29.27 -16.87 -17.34
CA LEU A 47 -29.70 -17.85 -16.35
C LEU A 47 -28.62 -18.04 -15.28
N HIS A 48 -28.97 -17.81 -14.02
CA HIS A 48 -28.07 -18.04 -12.89
C HIS A 48 -27.91 -19.54 -12.61
N SER A 49 -26.69 -19.93 -12.26
CA SER A 49 -26.31 -21.32 -11.99
C SER A 49 -27.09 -21.93 -10.81
N LEU A 50 -27.30 -21.14 -9.74
CA LEU A 50 -28.07 -21.58 -8.57
C LEU A 50 -29.52 -21.92 -8.92
N ASP A 51 -30.16 -21.14 -9.79
CA ASP A 51 -31.59 -21.32 -10.10
C ASP A 51 -31.82 -22.53 -10.99
N VAL A 52 -30.98 -22.70 -12.01
CA VAL A 52 -30.99 -23.89 -12.86
C VAL A 52 -30.71 -25.15 -12.03
N GLY A 53 -29.68 -25.10 -11.19
CA GLY A 53 -29.34 -26.20 -10.30
C GLY A 53 -30.47 -26.54 -9.32
N THR A 54 -31.12 -25.50 -8.77
CA THR A 54 -32.25 -25.64 -7.84
C THR A 54 -33.42 -26.36 -8.49
N VAL A 55 -33.78 -26.01 -9.74
CA VAL A 55 -34.81 -26.74 -10.50
C VAL A 55 -34.44 -28.21 -10.67
N VAL A 56 -33.19 -28.51 -11.05
CA VAL A 56 -32.72 -29.90 -11.24
C VAL A 56 -32.84 -30.69 -9.94
N VAL A 57 -32.43 -30.13 -8.81
CA VAL A 57 -32.53 -30.82 -7.52
C VAL A 57 -33.98 -31.02 -7.12
N PHE A 58 -34.86 -30.02 -7.25
CA PHE A 58 -36.26 -30.20 -6.90
C PHE A 58 -37.00 -31.18 -7.81
N VAL A 59 -36.64 -31.30 -9.09
CA VAL A 59 -37.13 -32.37 -9.97
C VAL A 59 -36.69 -33.74 -9.44
N ALA A 60 -35.42 -33.90 -9.07
CA ALA A 60 -34.91 -35.15 -8.52
C ALA A 60 -35.60 -35.51 -7.18
N LEU A 61 -35.75 -34.53 -6.28
CA LEU A 61 -36.48 -34.71 -5.01
C LEU A 61 -37.95 -35.07 -5.25
N LEU A 62 -38.60 -34.53 -6.29
CA LEU A 62 -40.00 -34.85 -6.59
C LEU A 62 -40.13 -36.29 -7.07
N VAL A 63 -39.22 -36.73 -7.93
CA VAL A 63 -39.14 -38.14 -8.37
C VAL A 63 -38.94 -39.06 -7.16
N LEU A 64 -38.01 -38.73 -6.26
CA LEU A 64 -37.82 -39.51 -5.03
C LEU A 64 -39.06 -39.53 -4.15
N ALA A 65 -39.73 -38.39 -3.96
CA ALA A 65 -40.94 -38.27 -3.16
C ALA A 65 -42.14 -39.06 -3.73
N LEU A 66 -42.17 -39.30 -5.05
CA LEU A 66 -43.20 -40.11 -5.71
C LEU A 66 -42.88 -41.61 -5.72
N LEU A 67 -41.61 -41.99 -5.64
CA LEU A 67 -41.15 -43.38 -5.78
C LEU A 67 -40.83 -44.07 -4.45
N LEU A 68 -40.43 -43.32 -3.43
CA LEU A 68 -39.99 -43.87 -2.14
C LEU A 68 -41.12 -43.80 -1.10
N SER A 69 -41.05 -44.67 -0.09
CA SER A 69 -41.99 -44.65 1.03
C SER A 69 -41.70 -43.50 1.99
N ASP A 70 -42.74 -43.05 2.71
CA ASP A 70 -42.63 -41.98 3.71
C ASP A 70 -41.54 -42.25 4.76
N ALA A 71 -41.36 -43.51 5.17
CA ALA A 71 -40.29 -43.89 6.13
C ALA A 71 -38.87 -43.63 5.58
N VAL A 72 -38.66 -43.84 4.28
CA VAL A 72 -37.37 -43.55 3.64
C VAL A 72 -37.20 -42.04 3.45
N LEU A 73 -38.27 -41.33 3.09
CA LEU A 73 -38.25 -39.88 2.91
C LEU A 73 -38.02 -39.15 4.24
N GLU A 74 -38.67 -39.58 5.33
CA GLU A 74 -38.49 -39.04 6.67
C GLU A 74 -37.04 -39.08 7.16
N ARG A 75 -36.29 -40.09 6.69
CA ARG A 75 -34.90 -40.32 7.08
C ARG A 75 -33.89 -39.64 6.16
N TRP A 76 -34.14 -39.61 4.85
CA TRP A 76 -33.11 -39.25 3.86
C TRP A 76 -33.37 -37.96 3.10
N LEU A 77 -34.59 -37.42 3.13
CA LEU A 77 -34.94 -36.28 2.28
C LEU A 77 -34.16 -35.01 2.67
N GLN A 78 -33.94 -34.75 3.97
CA GLN A 78 -33.13 -33.62 4.43
C GLN A 78 -31.65 -33.74 3.99
N PRO A 79 -30.94 -34.86 4.25
CA PRO A 79 -29.59 -35.08 3.72
C PRO A 79 -29.46 -34.90 2.21
N VAL A 80 -30.38 -35.49 1.44
CA VAL A 80 -30.33 -35.44 -0.03
C VAL A 80 -30.56 -34.01 -0.53
N SER A 81 -31.47 -33.26 0.09
CA SER A 81 -31.73 -31.86 -0.26
C SER A 81 -30.54 -30.94 0.05
N ASN A 82 -29.89 -31.11 1.21
CA ASN A 82 -28.68 -30.36 1.58
C ASN A 82 -27.50 -30.70 0.66
N ALA A 83 -27.33 -31.99 0.33
CA ALA A 83 -26.33 -32.44 -0.63
C ALA A 83 -26.55 -31.81 -2.02
N GLY A 84 -27.81 -31.66 -2.43
CA GLY A 84 -28.17 -30.95 -3.65
C GLY A 84 -27.66 -29.50 -3.66
N LEU A 85 -27.94 -28.71 -2.63
CA LEU A 85 -27.41 -27.33 -2.49
C LEU A 85 -25.88 -27.27 -2.50
N PHE A 86 -25.23 -28.19 -1.79
CA PHE A 86 -23.78 -28.31 -1.76
C PHE A 86 -23.21 -28.58 -3.15
N LEU A 87 -23.78 -29.53 -3.90
CA LEU A 87 -23.34 -29.91 -5.23
C LEU A 87 -23.58 -28.80 -6.26
N ILE A 88 -24.71 -28.09 -6.21
CA ILE A 88 -24.97 -26.93 -7.08
C ILE A 88 -23.90 -25.86 -6.86
N SER A 89 -23.63 -25.53 -5.60
CA SER A 89 -22.68 -24.49 -5.24
C SER A 89 -21.24 -24.85 -5.64
N LEU A 90 -20.86 -26.13 -5.46
CA LEU A 90 -19.56 -26.66 -5.87
C LEU A 90 -19.41 -26.72 -7.40
N ALA A 91 -20.47 -27.13 -8.12
CA ALA A 91 -20.48 -27.17 -9.58
C ALA A 91 -20.35 -25.76 -10.19
N GLY A 92 -21.00 -24.76 -9.59
CA GLY A 92 -20.83 -23.36 -9.98
C GLY A 92 -19.36 -22.91 -9.92
N LEU A 93 -18.64 -23.24 -8.84
CA LEU A 93 -17.21 -22.97 -8.74
C LEU A 93 -16.39 -23.74 -9.77
N ALA A 94 -16.68 -25.02 -9.99
CA ALA A 94 -15.96 -25.87 -10.94
C ALA A 94 -16.08 -25.39 -12.39
N VAL A 95 -17.20 -24.79 -12.76
CA VAL A 95 -17.45 -24.22 -14.10
C VAL A 95 -17.06 -22.74 -14.18
N GLY A 96 -16.44 -22.17 -13.12
CA GLY A 96 -16.00 -20.77 -13.10
C GLY A 96 -17.14 -19.74 -12.98
N ARG A 97 -18.33 -20.19 -12.56
CA ARG A 97 -19.55 -19.39 -12.35
C ARG A 97 -20.00 -19.44 -10.89
N PRO A 98 -19.27 -18.80 -9.96
CA PRO A 98 -19.69 -18.72 -8.56
C PRO A 98 -21.03 -17.99 -8.45
N PHE A 99 -22.04 -18.64 -7.87
CA PHE A 99 -23.41 -18.10 -7.89
C PHE A 99 -23.53 -16.73 -7.21
N VAL A 100 -22.75 -16.47 -6.14
CA VAL A 100 -22.77 -15.15 -5.46
C VAL A 100 -22.39 -14.04 -6.43
N ARG A 101 -21.46 -14.31 -7.37
CA ARG A 101 -21.03 -13.34 -8.38
C ARG A 101 -22.17 -13.00 -9.33
N GLU A 102 -22.86 -14.01 -9.84
CA GLU A 102 -23.95 -13.82 -10.81
C GLU A 102 -25.06 -12.93 -10.25
N TYR A 103 -25.36 -13.08 -8.95
CA TYR A 103 -26.31 -12.21 -8.27
C TYR A 103 -25.75 -10.82 -7.96
N ALA A 104 -24.48 -10.72 -7.55
CA ALA A 104 -23.85 -9.46 -7.18
C ALA A 104 -23.55 -8.54 -8.37
N GLU A 105 -23.30 -9.10 -9.57
CA GLU A 105 -23.02 -8.34 -10.80
C GLU A 105 -24.17 -7.39 -11.16
N SER A 106 -25.41 -7.78 -10.84
CA SER A 106 -26.60 -6.96 -11.08
C SER A 106 -26.76 -5.76 -10.12
N GLU A 107 -25.97 -5.72 -9.04
CA GLU A 107 -26.06 -4.70 -7.98
C GLU A 107 -24.95 -3.64 -8.05
N VAL A 108 -23.97 -3.81 -8.94
CA VAL A 108 -22.80 -2.94 -9.07
C VAL A 108 -22.65 -2.43 -10.50
N ASP A 109 -21.90 -1.35 -10.69
CA ASP A 109 -21.58 -0.85 -12.02
C ASP A 109 -20.59 -1.77 -12.77
N ALA A 110 -20.48 -1.57 -14.09
CA ALA A 110 -19.66 -2.42 -14.95
C ALA A 110 -18.15 -2.39 -14.62
N GLN A 111 -17.63 -1.26 -14.11
CA GLN A 111 -16.22 -1.13 -13.73
C GLN A 111 -15.95 -1.95 -12.46
N THR A 112 -16.82 -1.84 -11.46
CA THR A 112 -16.74 -2.64 -10.24
C THR A 112 -16.88 -4.14 -10.53
N ALA A 113 -17.85 -4.53 -11.36
CA ALA A 113 -18.06 -5.93 -11.77
C ALA A 113 -16.85 -6.54 -12.49
N ALA A 114 -16.11 -5.72 -13.26
CA ALA A 114 -14.94 -6.15 -14.00
C ALA A 114 -13.70 -6.38 -13.11
N SER A 115 -13.62 -5.72 -11.95
CA SER A 115 -12.45 -5.76 -11.06
C SER A 115 -12.10 -7.16 -10.52
N ASP A 116 -10.81 -7.40 -10.29
CA ASP A 116 -10.33 -8.65 -9.72
C ASP A 116 -10.75 -8.79 -8.26
N GLY A 117 -10.78 -7.68 -7.52
CA GLY A 117 -11.29 -7.64 -6.14
C GLY A 117 -12.72 -8.18 -6.03
N PHE A 118 -13.62 -7.70 -6.89
CA PHE A 118 -15.01 -8.17 -6.93
C PHE A 118 -15.10 -9.68 -7.26
N ARG A 119 -14.32 -10.15 -8.23
CA ARG A 119 -14.28 -11.58 -8.60
C ARG A 119 -13.82 -12.46 -7.45
N VAL A 120 -12.77 -12.07 -6.73
CA VAL A 120 -12.26 -12.86 -5.60
C VAL A 120 -13.22 -12.85 -4.41
N ILE A 121 -13.81 -11.70 -4.08
CA ILE A 121 -14.79 -11.58 -2.99
C ILE A 121 -15.98 -12.50 -3.24
N THR A 122 -16.59 -12.40 -4.42
CA THR A 122 -17.76 -13.21 -4.77
C THR A 122 -17.43 -14.71 -4.81
N THR A 123 -16.20 -15.07 -5.19
CA THR A 123 -15.69 -16.46 -5.11
C THR A 123 -15.52 -16.93 -3.67
N ALA A 124 -14.90 -16.11 -2.81
CA ALA A 124 -14.71 -16.44 -1.39
C ALA A 124 -16.04 -16.58 -0.66
N MET A 125 -17.02 -15.71 -0.95
CA MET A 125 -18.38 -15.82 -0.43
C MET A 125 -19.06 -17.11 -0.91
N THR A 126 -18.84 -17.49 -2.19
CA THR A 126 -19.35 -18.77 -2.70
C THR A 126 -18.71 -19.96 -1.98
N TRP A 127 -17.40 -19.93 -1.70
CA TRP A 127 -16.73 -20.95 -0.88
C TRP A 127 -17.27 -21.02 0.55
N MET A 128 -17.58 -19.89 1.17
CA MET A 128 -18.26 -19.85 2.47
C MET A 128 -19.61 -20.57 2.41
N TRP A 129 -20.43 -20.29 1.39
CA TRP A 129 -21.71 -20.97 1.18
C TRP A 129 -21.53 -22.48 0.92
N VAL A 130 -20.51 -22.87 0.15
CA VAL A 130 -20.13 -24.29 -0.04
C VAL A 130 -19.78 -24.94 1.29
N GLY A 131 -19.01 -24.27 2.15
CA GLY A 131 -18.70 -24.74 3.51
C GLY A 131 -19.97 -24.90 4.35
N THR A 132 -20.86 -23.90 4.34
CA THR A 132 -22.16 -23.95 5.03
C THR A 132 -23.00 -25.14 4.58
N PHE A 133 -23.20 -25.32 3.27
CA PHE A 133 -23.98 -26.45 2.73
C PHE A 133 -23.30 -27.80 2.96
N GLY A 134 -21.96 -27.84 2.97
CA GLY A 134 -21.19 -29.03 3.32
C GLY A 134 -21.44 -29.46 4.76
N VAL A 135 -21.35 -28.53 5.71
CA VAL A 135 -21.64 -28.81 7.13
C VAL A 135 -23.11 -29.17 7.33
N MET A 136 -24.04 -28.50 6.64
CA MET A 136 -25.46 -28.86 6.67
C MET A 136 -25.69 -30.30 6.21
N THR A 137 -25.03 -30.70 5.10
CA THR A 137 -25.11 -32.05 4.55
C THR A 137 -24.60 -33.06 5.56
N VAL A 138 -23.38 -32.88 6.08
CA VAL A 138 -22.77 -33.77 7.09
C VAL A 138 -23.62 -33.85 8.34
N SER A 139 -24.06 -32.70 8.88
CA SER A 139 -24.90 -32.65 10.08
C SER A 139 -26.20 -33.43 9.87
N SER A 140 -26.89 -33.22 8.75
CA SER A 140 -28.12 -33.95 8.46
C SER A 140 -27.91 -35.44 8.21
N LEU A 141 -26.71 -35.89 7.84
CA LEU A 141 -26.39 -37.32 7.70
C LEU A 141 -26.19 -38.03 9.05
N ILE A 142 -25.96 -37.32 10.16
CA ILE A 142 -25.68 -37.93 11.46
C ILE A 142 -26.89 -38.69 12.02
N PRO A 143 -28.10 -38.10 12.17
CA PRO A 143 -29.25 -38.81 12.73
C PRO A 143 -29.59 -40.11 11.99
N PRO A 144 -29.72 -40.16 10.65
CA PRO A 144 -30.10 -41.39 9.95
C PRO A 144 -29.00 -42.44 9.94
N ILE A 145 -27.77 -42.13 10.33
CA ILE A 145 -26.67 -43.11 10.44
C ILE A 145 -26.56 -43.65 11.87
N VAL A 146 -26.74 -42.78 12.87
CA VAL A 146 -26.56 -43.10 14.29
C VAL A 146 -27.81 -43.70 14.90
N ASP A 147 -28.98 -43.28 14.45
CA ASP A 147 -30.28 -43.71 14.97
C ASP A 147 -31.20 -44.13 13.81
N GLY A 148 -31.57 -45.41 13.80
CA GLY A 148 -32.39 -46.00 12.73
C GLY A 148 -33.80 -45.43 12.66
N ASP A 149 -34.29 -44.90 13.78
CA ASP A 149 -35.64 -44.36 13.96
C ASP A 149 -35.68 -42.83 13.86
N ALA A 150 -34.55 -42.17 13.60
CA ALA A 150 -34.48 -40.73 13.47
C ALA A 150 -35.28 -40.23 12.26
N THR A 151 -36.27 -39.36 12.51
CA THR A 151 -37.08 -38.73 11.47
C THR A 151 -36.95 -37.20 11.48
N ILE A 152 -37.15 -36.58 10.32
CA ILE A 152 -37.20 -35.11 10.18
C ILE A 152 -38.35 -34.46 10.98
N ARG A 153 -39.41 -35.23 11.27
CA ARG A 153 -40.60 -34.78 12.02
C ARG A 153 -40.49 -34.99 13.53
N ASP A 154 -39.40 -35.60 13.99
CA ASP A 154 -39.21 -35.92 15.39
C ASP A 154 -38.89 -34.66 16.21
N GLN A 155 -39.83 -34.27 17.07
CA GLN A 155 -39.69 -33.16 18.00
C GLN A 155 -39.19 -33.60 19.39
N GLY A 156 -39.13 -34.91 19.65
CA GLY A 156 -38.75 -35.49 20.95
C GLY A 156 -37.28 -35.88 21.04
N HIS A 157 -36.63 -36.21 19.92
CA HIS A 157 -35.22 -36.60 19.88
C HIS A 157 -34.28 -35.41 19.63
N LEU A 158 -33.52 -35.05 20.66
CA LEU A 158 -32.58 -33.93 20.64
C LEU A 158 -31.56 -34.01 19.50
N LEU A 159 -31.12 -35.22 19.13
CA LEU A 159 -30.17 -35.43 18.02
C LEU A 159 -30.75 -34.99 16.67
N SER A 160 -31.98 -35.39 16.36
CA SER A 160 -32.71 -35.03 15.14
C SER A 160 -32.97 -33.53 15.07
N VAL A 161 -33.42 -32.92 16.17
CA VAL A 161 -33.67 -31.47 16.25
C VAL A 161 -32.39 -30.67 16.02
N ILE A 162 -31.28 -31.05 16.67
CA ILE A 162 -30.01 -30.34 16.53
C ILE A 162 -29.48 -30.46 15.11
N CYS A 163 -29.46 -31.68 14.56
CA CYS A 163 -28.77 -31.98 13.32
C CYS A 163 -29.55 -31.60 12.06
N TYR A 164 -30.88 -31.69 12.07
CA TYR A 164 -31.72 -31.30 10.93
C TYR A 164 -32.07 -29.82 10.93
N TRP A 165 -32.18 -29.20 12.11
CA TRP A 165 -32.72 -27.84 12.24
C TRP A 165 -31.72 -26.87 12.88
N VAL A 166 -31.30 -27.08 14.13
CA VAL A 166 -30.50 -26.06 14.85
C VAL A 166 -29.20 -25.72 14.13
N VAL A 167 -28.38 -26.73 13.80
CA VAL A 167 -27.08 -26.53 13.14
C VAL A 167 -27.27 -25.93 11.74
N PRO A 168 -28.11 -26.49 10.85
CA PRO A 168 -28.31 -25.92 9.51
C PRO A 168 -28.80 -24.47 9.50
N PHE A 169 -29.86 -24.14 10.25
CA PHE A 169 -30.43 -22.79 10.21
C PHE A 169 -29.53 -21.75 10.90
N THR A 170 -28.78 -22.14 11.93
CA THR A 170 -27.77 -21.26 12.53
C THR A 170 -26.68 -20.90 11.53
N LEU A 171 -26.17 -21.89 10.78
CA LEU A 171 -25.11 -21.67 9.78
C LEU A 171 -25.59 -20.83 8.59
N VAL A 172 -26.81 -21.10 8.09
CA VAL A 172 -27.43 -20.28 7.03
C VAL A 172 -27.66 -18.85 7.51
N GLY A 173 -28.14 -18.67 8.75
CA GLY A 173 -28.33 -17.36 9.36
C GLY A 173 -27.01 -16.57 9.48
N ILE A 174 -25.95 -17.20 9.97
CA ILE A 174 -24.61 -16.59 10.05
C ILE A 174 -24.07 -16.24 8.65
N ALA A 175 -24.15 -17.17 7.69
CA ALA A 175 -23.68 -16.93 6.32
C ALA A 175 -24.47 -15.80 5.64
N GLY A 176 -25.79 -15.72 5.89
CA GLY A 176 -26.65 -14.65 5.43
C GLY A 176 -26.29 -13.29 6.03
N LEU A 177 -26.04 -13.23 7.34
CA LEU A 177 -25.61 -12.02 8.04
C LEU A 177 -24.24 -11.52 7.54
N ILE A 178 -23.26 -12.42 7.41
CA ILE A 178 -21.94 -12.09 6.85
C ILE A 178 -22.11 -11.53 5.44
N SER A 179 -22.90 -12.20 4.59
CA SER A 179 -23.13 -11.79 3.21
C SER A 179 -23.86 -10.45 3.09
N GLY A 180 -24.74 -10.13 4.05
CA GLY A 180 -25.48 -8.86 4.08
C GLY A 180 -24.66 -7.66 4.55
N VAL A 181 -23.64 -7.88 5.40
CA VAL A 181 -22.78 -6.80 5.93
C VAL A 181 -21.58 -6.52 5.03
N PHE A 182 -21.11 -7.52 4.28
CA PHE A 182 -19.85 -7.45 3.54
C PHE A 182 -19.75 -6.34 2.47
N PRO A 183 -20.79 -6.08 1.64
CA PRO A 183 -20.71 -5.03 0.60
C PRO A 183 -20.61 -3.61 1.19
N GLN A 184 -21.37 -3.32 2.26
CA GLN A 184 -21.35 -2.02 2.93
C GLN A 184 -20.07 -1.83 3.78
N TRP A 185 -19.49 -2.93 4.27
CA TRP A 185 -18.25 -2.92 5.05
C TRP A 185 -17.02 -2.54 4.20
N PHE A 186 -16.96 -2.99 2.94
CA PHE A 186 -15.88 -2.67 2.01
C PHE A 186 -15.88 -1.19 1.59
N ASP A 187 -17.06 -0.61 1.41
CA ASP A 187 -17.24 0.76 0.91
C ASP A 187 -17.08 1.85 2.00
N SER A 188 -17.27 1.48 3.28
CA SER A 188 -17.31 2.43 4.41
C SER A 188 -16.01 2.51 5.23
N ARG A 189 -15.14 1.50 5.19
CA ARG A 189 -13.94 1.44 6.06
C ARG A 189 -12.60 1.68 5.37
N SER A 190 -12.49 1.45 4.07
CA SER A 190 -11.35 1.93 3.27
C SER A 190 -11.30 3.46 3.27
N ARG A 191 -12.46 4.12 3.17
CA ARG A 191 -12.58 5.60 3.19
C ARG A 191 -12.26 6.25 4.54
N SER A 192 -12.45 5.55 5.67
CA SER A 192 -12.35 6.19 7.00
C SER A 192 -10.93 6.43 7.50
N VAL A 193 -9.93 5.75 6.91
CA VAL A 193 -8.51 6.01 7.16
C VAL A 193 -7.97 7.05 6.16
N SER A 194 -8.36 6.97 4.89
CA SER A 194 -7.96 7.94 3.85
C SER A 194 -8.52 9.34 4.10
N ALA A 195 -9.75 9.47 4.60
CA ALA A 195 -10.39 10.77 4.85
C ALA A 195 -9.79 11.58 6.02
N ARG A 196 -8.86 11.00 6.81
CA ARG A 196 -8.19 11.72 7.92
C ARG A 196 -6.85 12.34 7.52
N ASP A 197 -6.14 11.75 6.55
CA ASP A 197 -4.87 12.28 6.05
C ASP A 197 -5.05 13.11 4.77
N ALA A 198 -6.04 12.79 3.92
CA ALA A 198 -6.37 13.60 2.76
C ALA A 198 -7.02 14.91 3.24
N THR A 199 -6.39 16.05 2.95
CA THR A 199 -6.85 17.44 3.24
C THR A 199 -6.53 18.04 4.62
N LEU A 200 -5.45 17.60 5.30
CA LEU A 200 -4.96 18.43 6.41
C LEU A 200 -4.43 19.78 5.85
N PRO A 201 -4.96 20.92 6.32
CA PRO A 201 -4.47 22.22 5.85
C PRO A 201 -3.02 22.40 6.28
N ILE A 202 -2.19 22.94 5.38
CA ILE A 202 -0.84 23.39 5.73
C ILE A 202 -0.96 24.40 6.87
N ARG A 203 -0.22 24.18 7.96
CA ARG A 203 -0.25 25.06 9.13
C ARG A 203 1.04 25.86 9.24
N GLU A 204 0.89 27.10 9.70
CA GLU A 204 2.03 27.91 10.12
C GLU A 204 2.77 27.20 11.25
N GLN A 205 4.10 27.23 11.19
CA GLN A 205 4.92 26.56 12.17
C GLN A 205 4.82 27.28 13.52
N PRO A 206 4.61 26.55 14.63
CA PRO A 206 4.48 27.16 15.94
C PRO A 206 5.80 27.83 16.37
N VAL A 207 5.69 28.94 17.10
CA VAL A 207 6.85 29.57 17.73
C VAL A 207 7.49 28.57 18.72
N PRO A 208 8.81 28.32 18.63
CA PRO A 208 9.46 27.36 19.49
C PRO A 208 9.49 27.89 20.94
N PRO A 209 9.53 26.99 21.94
CA PRO A 209 9.72 27.40 23.33
C PRO A 209 11.05 28.14 23.49
N LYS A 210 11.12 29.06 24.46
CA LYS A 210 12.35 29.78 24.76
C LYS A 210 13.45 28.80 25.17
N ASP A 211 14.64 29.05 24.64
CA ASP A 211 15.87 28.37 25.03
C ASP A 211 16.14 28.60 26.52
N VAL A 212 16.71 27.58 27.16
CA VAL A 212 17.02 27.57 28.59
C VAL A 212 18.51 27.28 28.75
N VAL A 213 19.17 28.16 29.51
CA VAL A 213 20.57 28.02 29.89
C VAL A 213 20.63 27.72 31.37
N ASP A 214 21.37 26.68 31.73
CA ASP A 214 21.71 26.31 33.10
C ASP A 214 23.22 26.26 33.20
N THR A 215 23.82 26.80 34.26
CA THR A 215 25.28 26.82 34.40
C THR A 215 25.86 25.48 34.84
N ARG A 216 25.02 24.53 35.27
CA ARG A 216 25.44 23.22 35.79
C ARG A 216 25.71 22.20 34.67
N ILE A 217 24.99 22.29 33.56
CA ILE A 217 25.15 21.40 32.40
C ILE A 217 25.11 22.24 31.12
N SER A 218 25.71 21.76 30.03
CA SER A 218 25.61 22.42 28.72
C SER A 218 25.14 21.46 27.64
N LEU A 219 24.39 21.97 26.67
CA LEU A 219 23.89 21.22 25.51
C LEU A 219 24.52 21.78 24.25
N SER A 220 25.26 20.94 23.54
CA SER A 220 25.84 21.24 22.24
C SER A 220 25.03 20.57 21.14
N VAL A 221 24.39 21.42 20.33
CA VAL A 221 23.63 21.08 19.11
C VAL A 221 23.93 22.15 18.06
N PRO A 222 23.76 21.87 16.76
CA PRO A 222 23.87 22.90 15.73
C PRO A 222 22.83 24.01 15.95
N ASP A 223 23.16 25.27 15.67
CA ASP A 223 22.15 26.33 15.63
C ASP A 223 21.27 26.19 14.37
N ILE A 224 21.92 25.86 13.26
CA ILE A 224 21.31 25.67 11.94
C ILE A 224 21.85 24.38 11.35
N SER A 225 20.98 23.56 10.76
CA SER A 225 21.40 22.38 9.99
C SER A 225 20.52 22.17 8.76
N ARG A 226 21.03 21.44 7.77
CA ARG A 226 20.20 20.98 6.66
C ARG A 226 19.50 19.68 7.02
N HIS A 227 18.37 19.42 6.37
CA HIS A 227 17.63 18.19 6.53
C HIS A 227 18.50 16.93 6.33
N ASP A 228 19.52 17.00 5.46
CA ASP A 228 20.43 15.92 5.12
C ASP A 228 21.85 16.08 5.71
N SER A 229 22.02 16.95 6.72
CA SER A 229 23.25 17.04 7.53
C SER A 229 23.12 16.26 8.85
N PRO A 230 24.23 15.68 9.38
CA PRO A 230 24.24 15.07 10.71
C PRO A 230 23.66 15.98 11.80
N PHE A 231 23.00 15.39 12.80
CA PHE A 231 22.40 16.10 13.92
C PHE A 231 23.09 15.75 15.25
N PRO A 232 24.37 16.14 15.45
CA PRO A 232 25.09 15.78 16.67
C PRO A 232 24.45 16.41 17.90
N VAL A 233 24.29 15.61 18.96
CA VAL A 233 23.80 16.07 20.26
C VAL A 233 24.78 15.61 21.33
N ARG A 234 25.29 16.58 22.10
CA ARG A 234 26.20 16.32 23.23
C ARG A 234 25.78 17.06 24.47
N VAL A 235 25.92 16.41 25.62
CA VAL A 235 25.65 17.02 26.93
C VAL A 235 26.89 16.96 27.81
N GLU A 236 27.27 18.09 28.40
CA GLU A 236 28.43 18.23 29.27
C GLU A 236 28.04 18.74 30.67
N GLY A 237 28.92 18.55 31.65
CA GLY A 237 28.72 19.02 33.03
C GLY A 237 27.87 18.10 33.91
N CYS A 238 27.32 17.01 33.36
CA CYS A 238 26.60 16.00 34.14
C CYS A 238 27.54 15.30 35.14
N ALA A 239 27.05 15.09 36.37
CA ALA A 239 27.79 14.30 37.35
C ALA A 239 27.86 12.82 36.89
N SER A 240 29.05 12.22 36.95
CA SER A 240 29.28 10.83 36.53
C SER A 240 28.25 9.86 37.12
N GLY A 241 27.69 8.98 36.29
CA GLY A 241 26.74 7.96 36.70
C GLY A 241 25.31 8.47 36.95
N THR A 242 25.05 9.78 36.82
CA THR A 242 23.70 10.31 36.94
C THR A 242 22.87 10.06 35.69
N GLU A 243 21.56 10.04 35.87
CA GLU A 243 20.61 9.95 34.77
C GLU A 243 20.61 11.26 33.96
N VAL A 244 20.64 11.14 32.64
CA VAL A 244 20.48 12.25 31.69
C VAL A 244 19.32 11.91 30.75
N ARG A 245 18.26 12.71 30.81
CA ARG A 245 17.11 12.57 29.91
C ARG A 245 17.23 13.53 28.75
N ILE A 246 17.15 13.02 27.54
CA ILE A 246 17.09 13.80 26.30
C ILE A 246 15.67 13.72 25.75
N GLN A 247 15.08 14.87 25.42
CA GLN A 247 13.81 14.95 24.72
C GLN A 247 13.95 15.87 23.51
N THR A 248 13.45 15.42 22.36
CA THR A 248 13.45 16.21 21.13
C THR A 248 12.04 16.32 20.59
N ASN A 249 11.65 17.52 20.15
CA ASN A 249 10.31 17.79 19.63
C ASN A 249 10.40 18.59 18.33
N GLY A 250 9.45 18.36 17.42
CA GLY A 250 9.26 19.14 16.20
C GLY A 250 7.81 19.10 15.76
N THR A 251 7.46 19.95 14.81
CA THR A 251 6.11 19.99 14.21
C THR A 251 6.23 19.73 12.71
N ASP A 252 5.31 18.97 12.15
CA ASP A 252 5.29 18.70 10.71
C ASP A 252 4.51 19.78 9.92
N LEU A 253 4.44 19.63 8.60
CA LEU A 253 3.76 20.57 7.68
C LEU A 253 2.29 20.81 8.06
N PHE A 254 1.64 19.81 8.65
CA PHE A 254 0.22 19.84 9.00
C PHE A 254 -0.03 20.29 10.44
N GLY A 255 1.02 20.67 11.17
CA GLY A 255 0.93 21.11 12.56
C GLY A 255 0.90 19.98 13.58
N ARG A 256 1.13 18.72 13.17
CA ARG A 256 1.15 17.57 14.10
C ARG A 256 2.46 17.58 14.87
N LYS A 257 2.39 17.30 16.17
CA LYS A 257 3.57 17.27 17.05
C LYS A 257 4.27 15.93 16.99
N TRP A 258 5.58 15.97 16.84
CA TRP A 258 6.47 14.82 16.81
C TRP A 258 7.47 14.90 17.96
N ARG A 259 7.69 13.77 18.66
CA ARG A 259 8.52 13.70 19.85
C ARG A 259 9.33 12.42 19.92
N SER A 260 10.59 12.52 20.33
CA SER A 260 11.42 11.41 20.80
C SER A 260 11.94 11.72 22.21
N ALA A 261 12.19 10.69 23.02
CA ALA A 261 12.97 10.81 24.23
C ALA A 261 13.71 9.54 24.58
N ALA A 262 14.86 9.71 25.22
CA ALA A 262 15.61 8.61 25.82
C ALA A 262 16.35 9.05 27.07
N VAL A 263 16.73 8.04 27.85
CA VAL A 263 17.41 8.16 29.13
C VAL A 263 18.79 7.52 28.99
N PHE A 264 19.81 8.24 29.41
CA PHE A 264 21.20 7.83 29.38
C PHE A 264 21.81 7.87 30.77
N THR A 265 22.96 7.24 30.92
CA THR A 265 23.82 7.41 32.09
C THR A 265 24.99 8.31 31.70
N ALA A 266 25.23 9.37 32.48
CA ALA A 266 26.36 10.26 32.27
C ALA A 266 27.69 9.48 32.38
N PRO A 267 28.62 9.64 31.42
CA PRO A 267 29.89 8.91 31.43
C PRO A 267 30.77 9.31 32.62
N VAL A 268 31.74 8.45 32.95
CA VAL A 268 32.71 8.71 34.04
C VAL A 268 33.59 9.93 33.75
N ALA A 269 33.89 10.16 32.47
CA ALA A 269 34.64 11.32 31.99
C ALA A 269 34.16 11.72 30.59
N GLY A 270 34.22 13.02 30.29
CA GLY A 270 33.87 13.58 28.98
C GLY A 270 32.37 13.85 28.79
N PRO A 271 31.99 14.37 27.61
CA PRO A 271 30.58 14.60 27.25
C PRO A 271 29.82 13.28 27.09
N LEU A 272 28.52 13.29 27.39
CA LEU A 272 27.60 12.32 26.83
C LEU A 272 27.39 12.65 25.34
N ASP A 273 27.99 11.86 24.45
CA ASP A 273 27.81 11.97 23.00
C ASP A 273 26.88 10.86 22.49
N LEU A 274 25.70 11.25 21.99
CA LEU A 274 24.67 10.32 21.51
C LEU A 274 25.13 9.50 20.29
N ALA A 275 26.15 9.94 19.55
CA ALA A 275 26.74 9.16 18.46
C ALA A 275 27.50 7.92 18.95
N SER A 276 27.91 7.89 20.23
CA SER A 276 28.70 6.81 20.82
C SER A 276 28.03 6.12 22.02
N ALA A 277 27.04 6.77 22.63
CA ALA A 277 26.33 6.25 23.79
C ALA A 277 24.96 5.69 23.39
N ALA A 278 24.67 4.46 23.81
CA ALA A 278 23.32 3.90 23.71
C ALA A 278 22.49 4.30 24.94
N PRO A 279 21.18 4.57 24.77
CA PRO A 279 20.32 4.87 25.91
C PRO A 279 20.04 3.62 26.75
N VAL A 280 19.80 3.84 28.04
CA VAL A 280 19.32 2.82 28.99
C VAL A 280 17.85 2.47 28.71
N SER A 281 17.04 3.46 28.33
CA SER A 281 15.64 3.28 27.94
C SER A 281 15.16 4.45 27.09
N GLY A 282 14.08 4.27 26.31
CA GLY A 282 13.50 5.34 25.52
C GLY A 282 12.88 4.89 24.19
N ASP A 283 12.76 5.84 23.28
CA ASP A 283 12.22 5.66 21.94
C ASP A 283 13.19 5.02 20.94
N TRP A 284 14.46 4.81 21.34
CA TRP A 284 15.49 4.06 20.61
C TRP A 284 16.41 3.31 21.57
N ALA A 285 17.25 2.40 21.04
CA ALA A 285 18.10 1.50 21.83
C ALA A 285 19.55 1.39 21.35
N VAL A 286 19.92 2.07 20.26
CA VAL A 286 21.27 2.04 19.66
C VAL A 286 21.97 3.38 19.83
N ALA A 287 23.31 3.37 19.85
CA ALA A 287 24.09 4.60 19.74
C ALA A 287 23.98 5.14 18.31
N ASP A 288 23.38 6.31 18.13
CA ASP A 288 23.22 6.99 16.85
C ASP A 288 22.94 8.48 17.11
N GLY A 289 23.78 9.35 16.55
CA GLY A 289 23.67 10.79 16.71
C GLY A 289 22.39 11.37 16.10
N ASP A 290 21.83 10.72 15.07
CA ASP A 290 20.61 11.16 14.41
C ASP A 290 19.34 10.59 15.06
N ALA A 291 19.47 9.71 16.08
CA ALA A 291 18.33 9.13 16.80
C ALA A 291 17.33 10.12 17.37
N PRO A 292 17.74 11.27 17.92
CA PRO A 292 16.81 12.33 18.33
C PRO A 292 15.79 12.72 17.25
N ILE A 293 16.16 12.62 15.97
CA ILE A 293 15.31 12.95 14.82
C ILE A 293 14.54 11.73 14.34
N TRP A 294 15.23 10.66 13.92
CA TRP A 294 14.56 9.53 13.30
C TRP A 294 13.64 8.79 14.28
N ALA A 295 13.91 8.90 15.58
CA ALA A 295 13.13 8.23 16.60
C ALA A 295 11.84 8.95 17.00
N MET A 296 11.56 10.13 16.43
CA MET A 296 10.35 10.86 16.76
C MET A 296 9.09 10.07 16.36
N ARG A 297 8.09 10.16 17.22
CA ARG A 297 6.74 9.60 17.03
C ARG A 297 5.70 10.71 17.04
N PRO A 298 4.57 10.57 16.34
CA PRO A 298 3.46 11.49 16.49
C PRO A 298 2.95 11.43 17.94
N ALA A 299 2.62 12.59 18.51
CA ALA A 299 2.12 12.67 19.88
C ALA A 299 0.78 11.91 20.02
N PRO A 300 0.55 11.14 21.11
CA PRO A 300 -0.66 10.32 21.24
C PRO A 300 -1.99 11.07 21.11
N ALA A 301 -2.00 12.37 21.47
CA ALA A 301 -3.17 13.24 21.39
C ALA A 301 -3.60 13.54 19.94
N GLU A 302 -2.73 13.33 18.95
CA GLU A 302 -2.98 13.58 17.53
C GLU A 302 -3.66 12.37 16.83
N GLY A 303 -3.78 11.21 17.51
CA GLY A 303 -4.31 9.98 16.92
C GLY A 303 -3.34 9.30 15.93
N PRO A 304 -3.75 8.19 15.28
CA PRO A 304 -2.91 7.54 14.27
C PRO A 304 -2.68 8.51 13.11
N SER A 305 -1.42 8.92 12.94
CA SER A 305 -0.98 9.87 11.92
C SER A 305 -0.21 9.15 10.83
N GLY A 306 -0.32 9.57 9.58
CA GLY A 306 0.58 9.17 8.50
C GLY A 306 2.02 9.67 8.70
N MET A 307 2.86 9.41 7.70
CA MET A 307 4.27 9.81 7.67
C MET A 307 4.50 11.29 8.02
N PHE A 308 5.64 11.55 8.66
CA PHE A 308 6.14 12.91 8.84
C PHE A 308 6.38 13.60 7.49
N VAL A 309 5.73 14.76 7.30
CA VAL A 309 5.95 15.62 6.14
C VAL A 309 6.66 16.89 6.60
N ALA A 310 7.87 17.12 6.10
CA ALA A 310 8.63 18.30 6.50
C ALA A 310 7.93 19.59 6.05
N PRO A 311 7.96 20.66 6.85
CA PRO A 311 7.58 22.00 6.40
C PRO A 311 8.33 22.41 5.12
N ALA A 312 7.68 23.21 4.27
CA ALA A 312 8.33 23.73 3.06
C ALA A 312 9.47 24.72 3.37
N GLY A 313 9.34 25.46 4.48
CA GLY A 313 10.37 26.33 5.04
C GLY A 313 11.13 25.64 6.18
N ASP A 314 11.43 26.42 7.21
CA ASP A 314 12.24 25.96 8.34
C ASP A 314 11.47 24.95 9.21
N TRP A 315 12.11 23.83 9.50
CA TRP A 315 11.66 22.89 10.51
C TRP A 315 12.38 23.18 11.84
N LEU A 316 11.61 23.63 12.83
CA LEU A 316 12.12 24.00 14.14
C LEU A 316 12.14 22.78 15.06
N VAL A 317 13.34 22.36 15.46
CA VAL A 317 13.55 21.17 16.29
C VAL A 317 14.12 21.58 17.65
N THR A 318 13.33 21.40 18.70
CA THR A 318 13.75 21.72 20.07
C THR A 318 14.30 20.49 20.76
N VAL A 319 15.55 20.57 21.24
CA VAL A 319 16.23 19.58 22.07
C VAL A 319 16.31 20.08 23.51
N GLU A 320 15.92 19.24 24.45
CA GLU A 320 16.02 19.47 25.89
C GLU A 320 16.82 18.35 26.54
N ALA A 321 17.78 18.71 27.40
CA ALA A 321 18.52 17.78 28.24
C ALA A 321 18.30 18.11 29.72
N THR A 322 18.01 17.09 30.51
CA THR A 322 17.77 17.20 31.95
C THR A 322 18.65 16.24 32.71
N SER A 323 19.32 16.73 33.75
CA SER A 323 20.15 15.93 34.66
C SER A 323 19.95 16.42 36.10
N GLY A 324 19.34 15.58 36.94
CA GLY A 324 18.86 16.00 38.27
C GLY A 324 17.90 17.19 38.17
N ASN A 325 18.24 18.31 38.81
CA ASN A 325 17.46 19.54 38.77
C ASN A 325 17.94 20.54 37.70
N ALA A 326 18.92 20.17 36.87
CA ALA A 326 19.45 21.02 35.80
C ALA A 326 18.73 20.73 34.48
N VAL A 327 18.37 21.79 33.76
CA VAL A 327 17.64 21.70 32.48
C VAL A 327 18.25 22.69 31.50
N VAL A 328 18.65 22.19 30.33
CA VAL A 328 19.08 23.02 29.20
C VAL A 328 18.23 22.71 27.97
N ARG A 329 17.91 23.75 27.21
CA ARG A 329 17.06 23.63 26.02
C ARG A 329 17.58 24.52 24.91
N ARG A 330 17.65 23.97 23.70
CA ARG A 330 18.04 24.67 22.47
C ARG A 330 17.11 24.30 21.33
N THR A 331 16.80 25.26 20.47
CA THR A 331 16.08 25.02 19.22
C THR A 331 17.01 25.12 18.03
N VAL A 332 17.04 24.06 17.22
CA VAL A 332 17.79 23.97 15.97
C VAL A 332 16.87 24.32 14.81
N VAL A 333 17.31 25.22 13.94
CA VAL A 333 16.61 25.55 12.70
C VAL A 333 17.08 24.59 11.60
N ARG A 334 16.18 23.70 11.15
CA ARG A 334 16.49 22.75 10.07
C ARG A 334 15.90 23.21 8.75
N HIS A 335 16.72 23.52 7.76
CA HIS A 335 16.24 23.95 6.44
C HIS A 335 16.32 22.83 5.40
N ALA A 336 15.49 22.94 4.34
CA ALA A 336 15.66 22.12 3.15
C ALA A 336 16.99 22.44 2.44
N ALA A 337 17.27 23.72 2.22
CA ALA A 337 18.50 24.21 1.60
C ALA A 337 19.12 25.35 2.43
N PRO A 338 20.44 25.60 2.35
CA PRO A 338 21.03 26.81 2.89
C PRO A 338 20.51 28.04 2.13
N SER A 339 20.57 29.22 2.76
CA SER A 339 20.13 30.49 2.15
C SER A 339 20.86 30.88 0.86
N SER A 340 21.97 30.21 0.56
CA SER A 340 22.74 30.40 -0.67
C SER A 340 22.14 29.67 -1.88
N VAL A 341 21.28 28.67 -1.67
CA VAL A 341 20.55 27.98 -2.74
C VAL A 341 19.27 28.75 -3.06
N THR A 342 18.99 28.95 -4.34
CA THR A 342 17.76 29.60 -4.80
C THR A 342 16.79 28.54 -5.29
N VAL A 343 15.53 28.60 -4.84
CA VAL A 343 14.46 27.72 -5.32
C VAL A 343 13.36 28.57 -5.97
N THR A 344 13.10 28.35 -7.25
CA THR A 344 12.06 29.06 -8.03
C THR A 344 11.00 28.10 -8.56
N GLY A 345 9.79 28.60 -8.74
CA GLY A 345 8.75 27.89 -9.49
C GLY A 345 8.89 28.17 -10.98
N GLU A 346 8.75 27.14 -11.80
CA GLU A 346 8.90 27.19 -13.25
C GLU A 346 7.67 26.55 -13.92
N ASP A 347 7.35 26.97 -15.14
CA ASP A 347 6.35 26.33 -16.00
C ASP A 347 7.07 25.58 -17.14
N ILE A 348 6.80 24.29 -17.24
CA ILE A 348 7.40 23.38 -18.21
C ILE A 348 6.24 22.70 -18.93
N ASP A 349 5.95 23.17 -20.14
CA ASP A 349 4.83 22.73 -20.98
C ASP A 349 3.47 22.73 -20.27
N GLY A 350 3.19 23.82 -19.52
CA GLY A 350 1.94 23.99 -18.78
C GLY A 350 1.87 23.20 -17.48
N ARG A 351 3.00 22.67 -17.00
CA ARG A 351 3.11 21.95 -15.72
C ARG A 351 4.14 22.60 -14.81
N ALA A 352 3.84 22.62 -13.51
CA ALA A 352 4.71 23.21 -12.51
C ALA A 352 6.00 22.41 -12.32
N GLY A 353 7.12 23.12 -12.14
CA GLY A 353 8.37 22.59 -11.63
C GLY A 353 8.94 23.47 -10.52
N LEU A 354 9.78 22.89 -9.67
CA LEU A 354 10.63 23.64 -8.74
C LEU A 354 12.08 23.47 -9.15
N LEU A 355 12.74 24.57 -9.50
CA LEU A 355 14.14 24.60 -9.85
C LEU A 355 14.96 25.09 -8.66
N ALA A 356 15.88 24.24 -8.19
CA ALA A 356 16.89 24.60 -7.20
C ALA A 356 18.25 24.82 -7.90
N LEU A 357 18.83 26.00 -7.72
CA LEU A 357 20.13 26.36 -8.28
C LEU A 357 21.20 26.48 -7.18
N PRO A 358 22.43 26.02 -7.44
CA PRO A 358 23.56 26.27 -6.56
C PRO A 358 23.83 27.77 -6.37
N SER A 359 24.54 28.09 -5.30
CA SER A 359 24.96 29.46 -5.02
C SER A 359 26.02 29.98 -6.00
N GLY A 360 25.94 31.25 -6.37
CA GLY A 360 26.94 31.90 -7.23
C GLY A 360 26.65 31.74 -8.72
N PRO A 361 27.51 32.29 -9.60
CA PRO A 361 27.35 32.12 -11.04
C PRO A 361 27.63 30.67 -11.46
N ALA A 362 26.98 30.23 -12.53
CA ALA A 362 27.28 28.93 -13.12
C ALA A 362 28.75 28.87 -13.57
N PRO A 363 29.41 27.70 -13.48
CA PRO A 363 30.69 27.45 -14.12
C PRO A 363 30.64 27.76 -15.62
N SER A 364 31.80 27.96 -16.25
CA SER A 364 31.87 28.29 -17.68
C SER A 364 31.24 27.23 -18.61
N GLY A 365 31.15 25.98 -18.17
CA GLY A 365 30.47 24.88 -18.88
C GLY A 365 29.03 24.63 -18.44
N GLY A 366 28.48 25.45 -17.53
CA GLY A 366 27.18 25.20 -16.89
C GLY A 366 27.27 24.29 -15.66
N TRP A 367 26.19 24.22 -14.89
CA TRP A 367 26.07 23.28 -13.78
C TRP A 367 25.72 21.87 -14.29
N PRO A 368 26.29 20.79 -13.71
CA PRO A 368 25.70 19.48 -13.88
C PRO A 368 24.28 19.49 -13.31
N ALA A 369 23.38 18.71 -13.90
CA ALA A 369 21.96 18.80 -13.59
C ALA A 369 21.32 17.45 -13.22
N VAL A 370 20.27 17.53 -12.38
CA VAL A 370 19.45 16.38 -12.01
C VAL A 370 17.97 16.73 -12.14
N VAL A 371 17.21 15.92 -12.86
CA VAL A 371 15.74 16.03 -12.91
C VAL A 371 15.13 14.95 -12.00
N CYS A 372 14.37 15.39 -11.01
CA CYS A 372 13.79 14.61 -9.93
C CYS A 372 12.28 14.43 -10.13
N PHE A 373 11.82 13.18 -10.13
CA PHE A 373 10.41 12.82 -10.25
C PHE A 373 9.93 12.07 -9.00
N GLY A 374 8.86 12.57 -8.37
CA GLY A 374 8.21 11.91 -7.24
C GLY A 374 7.50 10.60 -7.62
N GLY A 375 6.88 9.96 -6.64
CA GLY A 375 6.03 8.79 -6.83
C GLY A 375 4.58 9.16 -7.18
N SER A 376 3.64 8.28 -6.84
CA SER A 376 2.20 8.45 -7.13
C SER A 376 1.53 9.57 -6.32
N GLU A 377 2.23 10.18 -5.36
CA GLU A 377 1.75 11.37 -4.66
C GLU A 377 1.55 12.57 -5.60
N GLY A 378 2.31 12.62 -6.71
CA GLY A 378 2.26 13.71 -7.67
C GLY A 378 2.87 15.01 -7.15
N GLY A 379 2.62 16.09 -7.90
CA GLY A 379 3.16 17.42 -7.61
C GLY A 379 4.69 17.50 -7.74
N CYS A 380 5.26 18.59 -7.23
CA CYS A 380 6.70 18.83 -7.20
C CYS A 380 7.25 18.96 -5.77
N ASP A 381 6.39 19.19 -4.77
CA ASP A 381 6.80 19.45 -3.40
C ASP A 381 7.40 18.23 -2.69
N SER A 382 6.99 17.01 -3.07
CA SER A 382 7.57 15.78 -2.51
C SER A 382 9.08 15.62 -2.80
N GLN A 383 9.57 16.32 -3.83
CA GLN A 383 10.98 16.32 -4.24
C GLN A 383 11.73 17.58 -3.80
N ARG A 384 11.09 18.50 -3.07
CA ARG A 384 11.70 19.77 -2.62
C ARG A 384 12.99 19.55 -1.83
N GLN A 385 12.99 18.59 -0.91
CA GLN A 385 14.19 18.28 -0.11
C GLN A 385 15.28 17.66 -0.99
N THR A 386 14.91 16.79 -1.93
CA THR A 386 15.84 16.16 -2.88
C THR A 386 16.54 17.19 -3.79
N ILE A 387 15.80 18.13 -4.37
CA ILE A 387 16.43 19.17 -5.22
C ILE A 387 17.33 20.11 -4.39
N ALA A 388 16.92 20.43 -3.16
CA ALA A 388 17.73 21.23 -2.25
C ALA A 388 19.04 20.50 -1.86
N MET A 389 18.97 19.19 -1.65
CA MET A 389 20.09 18.31 -1.34
C MET A 389 21.12 18.28 -2.49
N PHE A 390 20.65 18.24 -3.74
CA PHE A 390 21.48 18.33 -4.94
C PHE A 390 22.08 19.72 -5.18
N ALA A 391 21.27 20.79 -5.08
CA ALA A 391 21.72 22.17 -5.24
C ALA A 391 22.78 22.57 -4.22
N SER A 392 22.63 22.10 -2.98
CA SER A 392 23.63 22.29 -1.93
C SER A 392 24.95 21.53 -2.17
N ARG A 393 25.01 20.67 -3.19
CA ARG A 393 26.19 19.91 -3.61
C ARG A 393 26.66 20.28 -5.03
N GLY A 394 26.17 21.41 -5.56
CA GLY A 394 26.67 21.97 -6.82
C GLY A 394 25.96 21.47 -8.09
N PHE A 395 24.79 20.85 -7.96
CA PHE A 395 23.97 20.44 -9.10
C PHE A 395 22.78 21.38 -9.28
N ALA A 396 22.49 21.82 -10.50
CA ALA A 396 21.17 22.39 -10.78
C ALA A 396 20.13 21.26 -10.71
N ALA A 397 19.03 21.44 -9.98
CA ALA A 397 18.10 20.35 -9.70
C ALA A 397 16.65 20.76 -9.93
N LEU A 398 15.91 19.99 -10.70
CA LEU A 398 14.51 20.26 -11.05
C LEU A 398 13.59 19.19 -10.46
N ALA A 399 12.60 19.59 -9.66
CA ALA A 399 11.49 18.73 -9.28
C ALA A 399 10.34 18.99 -10.24
N TYR A 400 9.87 17.97 -10.95
CA TYR A 400 8.86 18.15 -11.99
C TYR A 400 7.55 17.45 -11.65
N ASN A 401 6.44 18.20 -11.75
CA ASN A 401 5.09 17.66 -11.62
C ASN A 401 4.75 16.84 -12.87
N TRP A 402 4.95 15.52 -12.83
CA TRP A 402 4.53 14.60 -13.90
C TRP A 402 3.09 14.10 -13.72
N LEU A 403 2.53 14.21 -12.52
CA LEU A 403 1.20 13.77 -12.10
C LEU A 403 0.64 14.79 -11.10
N ASP A 404 -0.57 15.27 -11.30
CA ASP A 404 -1.16 16.24 -10.36
C ASP A 404 -1.48 15.57 -9.02
N GLU A 405 -1.37 16.32 -7.92
CA GLU A 405 -1.64 15.80 -6.58
C GLU A 405 -3.05 15.20 -6.49
N GLY A 406 -3.14 13.97 -5.99
CA GLY A 406 -4.40 13.23 -5.85
C GLY A 406 -5.01 12.71 -7.17
N ALA A 407 -4.37 12.95 -8.32
CA ALA A 407 -4.83 12.40 -9.59
C ALA A 407 -4.49 10.90 -9.69
N PRO A 408 -5.33 10.10 -10.39
CA PRO A 408 -5.02 8.70 -10.64
C PRO A 408 -3.81 8.56 -11.56
N VAL A 409 -3.02 7.50 -11.35
CA VAL A 409 -1.94 7.10 -12.27
C VAL A 409 -2.56 6.33 -13.44
N ALA A 410 -3.19 7.07 -14.36
CA ALA A 410 -3.94 6.51 -15.47
C ALA A 410 -3.72 7.32 -16.76
N ARG A 411 -3.33 6.64 -17.84
CA ARG A 411 -3.10 7.21 -19.18
C ARG A 411 -2.18 8.44 -19.17
N ILE A 412 -1.10 8.38 -18.41
CA ILE A 412 -0.13 9.47 -18.28
C ILE A 412 0.87 9.42 -19.46
N PRO A 413 1.02 10.50 -20.25
CA PRO A 413 1.98 10.53 -21.36
C PRO A 413 3.43 10.41 -20.88
N LEU A 414 4.18 9.43 -21.39
CA LEU A 414 5.61 9.25 -21.10
C LEU A 414 6.47 10.43 -21.57
N GLU A 415 5.98 11.19 -22.55
CA GLU A 415 6.60 12.40 -23.08
C GLU A 415 6.78 13.48 -22.00
N ARG A 416 6.01 13.44 -20.91
CA ARG A 416 6.17 14.35 -19.76
C ARG A 416 7.57 14.27 -19.15
N PHE A 417 8.14 13.06 -19.05
CA PHE A 417 9.49 12.87 -18.51
C PHE A 417 10.56 13.41 -19.47
N VAL A 418 10.37 13.19 -20.78
CA VAL A 418 11.26 13.68 -21.83
C VAL A 418 11.27 15.20 -21.87
N SER A 419 10.09 15.83 -21.77
CA SER A 419 9.93 17.28 -21.81
C SER A 419 10.66 17.96 -20.66
N ALA A 420 10.55 17.43 -19.44
CA ALA A 420 11.27 17.95 -18.28
C ALA A 420 12.79 17.86 -18.42
N VAL A 421 13.30 16.73 -18.95
CA VAL A 421 14.75 16.58 -19.21
C VAL A 421 15.22 17.51 -20.31
N ASN A 422 14.50 17.60 -21.44
CA ASN A 422 14.85 18.50 -22.54
C ASN A 422 14.84 19.96 -22.11
N TRP A 423 13.85 20.37 -21.31
CA TRP A 423 13.79 21.70 -20.75
C TRP A 423 15.04 22.00 -19.91
N MET A 424 15.41 21.08 -19.01
CA MET A 424 16.61 21.23 -18.18
C MET A 424 17.89 21.33 -19.01
N SER A 425 18.05 20.44 -20.00
CA SER A 425 19.21 20.43 -20.91
C SER A 425 19.29 21.65 -21.82
N SER A 426 18.18 22.36 -22.06
CA SER A 426 18.14 23.54 -22.92
C SER A 426 18.60 24.83 -22.23
N ARG A 427 18.78 24.81 -20.90
CA ARG A 427 19.14 26.00 -20.13
C ARG A 427 20.60 26.40 -20.38
N ALA A 428 20.84 27.70 -20.52
CA ALA A 428 22.18 28.24 -20.75
C ALA A 428 23.14 28.10 -19.56
N ASP A 429 22.61 27.90 -18.34
CA ASP A 429 23.37 27.72 -17.10
C ASP A 429 23.56 26.25 -16.72
N VAL A 430 23.14 25.31 -17.58
CA VAL A 430 23.26 23.86 -17.39
C VAL A 430 24.23 23.26 -18.40
N ASP A 431 25.07 22.33 -17.94
CA ASP A 431 25.87 21.46 -18.80
C ASP A 431 24.96 20.35 -19.35
N SER A 432 24.57 20.47 -20.62
CA SER A 432 23.63 19.55 -21.29
C SER A 432 24.15 18.11 -21.39
N ASP A 433 25.47 17.90 -21.33
CA ASP A 433 26.08 16.57 -21.37
C ASP A 433 26.09 15.89 -19.99
N ARG A 434 25.71 16.63 -18.94
CA ARG A 434 25.75 16.18 -17.54
C ARG A 434 24.39 16.27 -16.85
N VAL A 435 23.31 16.01 -17.59
CA VAL A 435 21.95 15.90 -17.05
C VAL A 435 21.60 14.46 -16.69
N SER A 436 21.28 14.18 -15.43
CA SER A 436 20.83 12.86 -14.95
C SER A 436 19.35 12.88 -14.54
N GLY A 437 18.69 11.71 -14.53
CA GLY A 437 17.33 11.56 -14.01
C GLY A 437 17.30 10.75 -12.72
N ILE A 438 16.46 11.15 -11.77
CA ILE A 438 16.12 10.35 -10.58
C ILE A 438 14.62 10.28 -10.41
N ALA A 439 14.10 9.09 -10.10
CA ALA A 439 12.69 8.92 -9.85
C ALA A 439 12.37 7.85 -8.81
N ILE A 440 11.21 7.98 -8.17
CA ILE A 440 10.77 7.13 -7.06
C ILE A 440 9.48 6.40 -7.42
N SER A 441 9.38 5.10 -7.09
CA SER A 441 8.13 4.32 -7.17
C SER A 441 7.49 4.36 -8.57
N ARG A 442 6.22 4.78 -8.69
CA ARG A 442 5.54 5.00 -9.98
C ARG A 442 6.28 5.98 -10.90
N GLY A 443 6.95 6.99 -10.35
CA GLY A 443 7.83 7.84 -11.14
C GLY A 443 9.03 7.08 -11.69
N ALA A 444 9.61 6.14 -10.93
CA ALA A 444 10.72 5.29 -11.40
C ALA A 444 10.28 4.35 -12.53
N GLU A 445 9.08 3.78 -12.42
CA GLU A 445 8.44 3.01 -13.49
C GLU A 445 8.25 3.87 -14.75
N GLY A 446 7.64 5.07 -14.62
CA GLY A 446 7.39 5.97 -15.75
C GLY A 446 8.67 6.50 -16.40
N LEU A 447 9.67 6.91 -15.61
CA LEU A 447 10.96 7.37 -16.13
C LEU A 447 11.70 6.25 -16.87
N LEU A 448 11.69 5.03 -16.33
CA LEU A 448 12.27 3.87 -17.02
C LEU A 448 11.48 3.54 -18.29
N ALA A 449 10.14 3.55 -18.24
CA ALA A 449 9.29 3.33 -19.41
C ALA A 449 9.57 4.36 -20.52
N ALA A 450 9.74 5.64 -20.17
CA ALA A 450 10.17 6.68 -21.10
C ALA A 450 11.57 6.40 -21.66
N ALA A 451 12.53 6.00 -20.82
CA ALA A 451 13.90 5.70 -21.24
C ALA A 451 14.00 4.50 -22.20
N VAL A 452 13.12 3.51 -22.10
CA VAL A 452 13.12 2.33 -22.98
C VAL A 452 12.37 2.57 -24.30
N SER A 453 11.45 3.54 -24.34
CA SER A 453 10.50 3.71 -25.46
C SER A 453 10.57 5.04 -26.20
N SER A 454 11.32 6.01 -25.67
CA SER A 454 11.45 7.36 -26.20
C SER A 454 12.93 7.79 -26.30
N PRO A 455 13.28 8.82 -27.08
CA PRO A 455 14.64 9.34 -27.18
C PRO A 455 15.03 10.18 -25.95
N LEU A 456 14.87 9.64 -24.75
CA LEU A 456 15.31 10.27 -23.51
C LEU A 456 16.84 10.24 -23.43
N ILE A 457 17.48 11.40 -23.52
CA ILE A 457 18.94 11.53 -23.45
C ILE A 457 19.30 12.05 -22.05
N VAL A 458 19.85 11.16 -21.24
CA VAL A 458 20.38 11.47 -19.91
C VAL A 458 21.72 10.78 -19.71
N ARG A 459 22.56 11.35 -18.84
CA ARG A 459 23.88 10.84 -18.51
C ARG A 459 23.82 9.59 -17.63
N ALA A 460 22.84 9.54 -16.72
CA ALA A 460 22.57 8.41 -15.83
C ALA A 460 21.11 8.44 -15.34
N LEU A 461 20.62 7.27 -14.89
CA LEU A 461 19.33 7.14 -14.22
C LEU A 461 19.49 6.54 -12.82
N VAL A 462 18.81 7.13 -11.85
CA VAL A 462 18.65 6.60 -10.50
C VAL A 462 17.19 6.23 -10.28
N LEU A 463 16.93 4.94 -10.05
CA LEU A 463 15.59 4.39 -9.89
C LEU A 463 15.40 3.89 -8.47
N VAL A 464 14.56 4.57 -7.70
CA VAL A 464 14.32 4.28 -6.28
C VAL A 464 13.03 3.51 -6.13
N SER A 465 13.10 2.39 -5.43
CA SER A 465 12.03 1.39 -5.33
C SER A 465 11.45 1.08 -6.71
N PRO A 466 12.29 0.65 -7.67
CA PRO A 466 11.93 0.58 -9.09
C PRO A 466 10.92 -0.52 -9.38
N SER A 467 10.35 -0.49 -10.59
CA SER A 467 9.62 -1.61 -11.16
C SER A 467 10.26 -2.16 -12.43
N ALA A 468 10.17 -3.48 -12.62
CA ALA A 468 10.67 -4.20 -13.80
C ALA A 468 9.59 -4.40 -14.87
N VAL A 469 8.35 -4.05 -14.56
CA VAL A 469 7.19 -4.12 -15.47
C VAL A 469 6.41 -2.81 -15.35
N SER A 470 5.68 -2.46 -16.39
CA SER A 470 4.64 -1.46 -16.24
C SER A 470 3.38 -2.10 -15.65
N TRP A 471 2.73 -1.44 -14.69
CA TRP A 471 1.53 -1.98 -14.05
C TRP A 471 0.26 -1.28 -14.53
N GLN A 472 -0.88 -1.92 -14.30
CA GLN A 472 -2.19 -1.34 -14.52
C GLN A 472 -2.39 -0.05 -13.72
N ALA A 473 -3.30 0.79 -14.23
CA ALA A 473 -3.67 2.04 -13.59
C ALA A 473 -4.26 1.85 -12.19
N VAL A 474 -3.96 2.83 -11.34
CA VAL A 474 -4.46 2.90 -9.95
C VAL A 474 -4.93 4.32 -9.65
N GLY A 475 -6.05 4.44 -8.95
CA GLY A 475 -6.62 5.68 -8.46
C GLY A 475 -7.01 5.60 -6.99
N PRO A 476 -7.72 6.61 -6.47
CA PRO A 476 -8.10 6.70 -5.05
C PRO A 476 -8.93 5.49 -4.55
N ASP A 477 -9.75 4.92 -5.42
CA ASP A 477 -10.59 3.75 -5.11
C ASP A 477 -9.90 2.40 -5.39
N GLY A 478 -8.60 2.43 -5.72
CA GLY A 478 -7.81 1.25 -6.05
C GLY A 478 -7.59 1.08 -7.55
N GLU A 479 -7.57 -0.16 -8.02
CA GLU A 479 -7.30 -0.48 -9.43
C GLU A 479 -8.35 0.09 -10.39
N ILE A 480 -7.88 0.55 -11.54
CA ILE A 480 -8.75 0.97 -12.65
C ILE A 480 -8.67 -0.13 -13.71
N ALA A 481 -9.74 -0.91 -13.81
CA ALA A 481 -9.83 -2.04 -14.73
C ALA A 481 -9.54 -1.63 -16.18
N ASP A 482 -8.84 -2.51 -16.90
CA ASP A 482 -8.53 -2.38 -18.33
C ASP A 482 -7.93 -1.02 -18.75
N THR A 483 -7.17 -0.40 -17.85
CA THR A 483 -6.61 0.94 -18.06
C THR A 483 -5.09 0.92 -17.85
N PRO A 484 -4.30 1.39 -18.82
CA PRO A 484 -2.85 1.50 -18.67
C PRO A 484 -2.49 2.69 -17.78
N SER A 485 -1.42 2.57 -16.99
CA SER A 485 -0.85 3.71 -16.27
C SER A 485 -0.26 4.75 -17.23
N TRP A 486 0.36 4.31 -18.32
CA TRP A 486 1.10 5.18 -19.23
C TRP A 486 0.54 5.16 -20.65
N THR A 487 0.80 6.23 -21.39
CA THR A 487 0.60 6.31 -22.82
C THR A 487 1.88 6.70 -23.54
N LEU A 488 2.02 6.25 -24.78
CA LEU A 488 3.09 6.62 -25.69
C LEU A 488 2.47 7.06 -27.02
N TYR A 489 2.71 8.30 -27.42
CA TYR A 489 2.08 8.94 -28.59
C TYR A 489 0.54 8.85 -28.60
N GLY A 490 -0.06 8.89 -27.41
CA GLY A 490 -1.50 8.79 -27.20
C GLY A 490 -2.05 7.36 -27.09
N GLU A 491 -1.26 6.35 -27.45
CA GLU A 491 -1.65 4.93 -27.36
C GLU A 491 -1.34 4.36 -25.98
N GLY A 492 -2.14 3.39 -25.52
CA GLY A 492 -1.94 2.72 -24.24
C GLY A 492 -0.62 1.94 -24.20
N PHE A 493 0.23 2.23 -23.22
CA PHE A 493 1.46 1.46 -23.01
C PHE A 493 1.14 0.09 -22.39
N PRO A 494 1.78 -1.01 -22.83
CA PRO A 494 1.52 -2.34 -22.28
C PRO A 494 1.73 -2.40 -20.77
N TYR A 495 0.88 -3.15 -20.07
CA TYR A 495 0.90 -3.23 -18.61
C TYR A 495 0.55 -4.62 -18.08
N ALA A 496 1.03 -4.91 -16.88
CA ALA A 496 0.74 -6.10 -16.11
C ALA A 496 -0.46 -5.84 -15.21
N GLN A 497 -1.34 -6.83 -15.13
CA GLN A 497 -2.48 -6.78 -14.21
C GLN A 497 -1.98 -6.87 -12.77
N LEU A 498 -2.66 -6.20 -11.85
CA LEU A 498 -2.42 -6.26 -10.42
C LEU A 498 -3.51 -7.13 -9.80
N PRO A 499 -3.22 -8.38 -9.40
CA PRO A 499 -4.22 -9.29 -8.85
C PRO A 499 -4.61 -8.86 -7.42
N THR A 500 -5.42 -7.82 -7.27
CA THR A 500 -5.81 -7.24 -5.98
C THR A 500 -6.52 -8.26 -5.07
N GLY A 501 -7.11 -9.30 -5.67
CA GLY A 501 -7.61 -10.48 -4.98
C GLY A 501 -6.60 -11.15 -4.02
N ALA A 502 -5.31 -11.04 -4.28
CA ALA A 502 -4.25 -11.54 -3.39
C ALA A 502 -4.23 -10.85 -2.01
N LEU A 503 -4.84 -9.66 -1.87
CA LEU A 503 -4.93 -8.93 -0.61
C LEU A 503 -6.08 -9.43 0.28
N MET A 504 -6.98 -10.26 -0.23
CA MET A 504 -8.18 -10.65 0.51
C MET A 504 -7.93 -11.30 1.88
N PRO A 505 -6.97 -12.24 2.02
CA PRO A 505 -6.64 -12.79 3.34
C PRO A 505 -6.21 -11.72 4.35
N GLN A 506 -5.55 -10.66 3.88
CA GLN A 506 -5.16 -9.53 4.72
C GLN A 506 -6.35 -8.64 5.06
N LEU A 507 -7.20 -8.30 4.10
CA LEU A 507 -8.40 -7.50 4.35
C LEU A 507 -9.32 -8.16 5.38
N VAL A 508 -9.56 -9.47 5.25
CA VAL A 508 -10.32 -10.25 6.23
C VAL A 508 -9.64 -10.18 7.59
N ARG A 509 -8.33 -10.48 7.67
CA ARG A 509 -7.59 -10.43 8.94
C ARG A 509 -7.63 -9.06 9.61
N ASN A 510 -7.48 -7.99 8.83
CA ASN A 510 -7.55 -6.62 9.32
C ASN A 510 -8.97 -6.34 9.85
N ALA A 511 -10.03 -6.76 9.15
CA ALA A 511 -11.42 -6.66 9.60
C ALA A 511 -11.65 -7.18 11.03
N TRP A 512 -11.15 -8.39 11.29
CA TRP A 512 -11.26 -9.05 12.60
C TRP A 512 -10.45 -8.35 13.69
N ARG A 513 -9.37 -7.65 13.33
CA ARG A 513 -8.47 -6.96 14.27
C ARG A 513 -8.81 -5.49 14.47
N VAL A 514 -9.53 -4.85 13.56
CA VAL A 514 -9.82 -3.40 13.58
C VAL A 514 -10.32 -2.91 14.93
N HIS A 515 -11.26 -3.62 15.58
CA HIS A 515 -11.78 -3.17 16.87
C HIS A 515 -10.70 -3.15 17.96
N ARG A 516 -9.82 -4.15 17.96
CA ARG A 516 -8.68 -4.24 18.88
C ARG A 516 -7.58 -3.23 18.52
N ASP A 517 -7.34 -3.01 17.23
CA ASP A 517 -6.32 -2.09 16.75
C ASP A 517 -6.71 -0.63 17.04
N ILE A 518 -8.00 -0.28 16.85
CA ILE A 518 -8.57 1.01 17.29
C ILE A 518 -8.43 1.19 18.80
N ALA A 519 -8.80 0.17 19.59
CA ALA A 519 -8.65 0.23 21.05
C ALA A 519 -7.19 0.40 21.50
N ALA A 520 -6.24 -0.07 20.69
CA ALA A 520 -4.80 0.06 20.94
C ALA A 520 -4.16 1.30 20.29
N GLY A 521 -4.95 2.16 19.62
CA GLY A 521 -4.44 3.36 18.93
C GLY A 521 -3.50 3.05 17.76
N ARG A 522 -3.63 1.89 17.12
CA ARG A 522 -2.80 1.47 15.97
C ARG A 522 -3.63 1.43 14.69
N PRO A 523 -3.15 1.98 13.56
CA PRO A 523 -3.86 1.86 12.29
C PRO A 523 -3.77 0.43 11.76
N SER A 524 -4.88 -0.08 11.23
CA SER A 524 -4.89 -1.33 10.45
C SER A 524 -4.48 -0.99 9.02
N LEU A 525 -3.22 -1.25 8.68
CA LEU A 525 -2.63 -0.88 7.38
C LEU A 525 -2.71 -2.02 6.35
N LEU A 526 -2.86 -1.63 5.09
CA LEU A 526 -2.78 -2.52 3.93
C LEU A 526 -1.32 -2.60 3.44
N LYS A 527 -0.83 -3.81 3.18
CA LYS A 527 0.45 -4.03 2.51
C LYS A 527 0.15 -4.50 1.10
N LEU A 528 0.53 -3.71 0.10
CA LEU A 528 0.22 -4.01 -1.29
C LEU A 528 1.19 -5.02 -1.91
N CYS A 529 2.37 -5.22 -1.30
CA CYS A 529 3.43 -6.06 -1.87
C CYS A 529 2.99 -7.47 -2.28
N PRO A 530 2.14 -8.19 -1.53
CA PRO A 530 1.63 -9.49 -1.95
C PRO A 530 0.86 -9.47 -3.28
N ALA A 531 0.10 -8.41 -3.60
CA ALA A 531 -0.59 -8.30 -4.88
C ALA A 531 0.38 -8.08 -6.03
N TYR A 532 1.33 -7.15 -5.87
CA TYR A 532 2.36 -6.93 -6.89
C TYR A 532 3.24 -8.16 -7.10
N GLN A 533 3.58 -8.89 -6.04
CA GLN A 533 4.35 -10.14 -6.13
C GLN A 533 3.57 -11.23 -6.89
N ALA A 534 2.25 -11.32 -6.69
CA ALA A 534 1.41 -12.24 -7.44
C ALA A 534 1.39 -11.87 -8.93
N GLY A 535 1.19 -10.58 -9.26
CA GLY A 535 1.22 -10.10 -10.64
C GLY A 535 2.59 -10.27 -11.33
N LEU A 536 3.68 -10.19 -10.56
CA LEU A 536 5.04 -10.35 -11.08
C LEU A 536 5.39 -11.82 -11.40
N THR A 537 4.63 -12.78 -10.87
CA THR A 537 4.84 -14.21 -11.14
C THR A 537 4.27 -14.63 -12.50
N GLU A 538 3.22 -13.95 -12.97
CA GLU A 538 2.58 -14.16 -14.27
C GLU A 538 2.53 -12.86 -15.10
N PRO A 539 3.67 -12.17 -15.33
CA PRO A 539 3.63 -10.90 -16.04
C PRO A 539 3.32 -11.16 -17.51
N ASN A 540 2.42 -10.38 -18.10
CA ASN A 540 2.34 -10.28 -19.55
C ASN A 540 3.72 -9.86 -20.08
N GLY A 541 4.31 -10.66 -20.99
CA GLY A 541 5.66 -10.41 -21.50
C GLY A 541 5.82 -9.02 -22.13
N GLU A 542 4.74 -8.47 -22.70
CA GLU A 542 4.73 -7.12 -23.29
C GLU A 542 4.82 -6.00 -22.23
N ALA A 543 4.39 -6.27 -20.99
CA ALA A 543 4.45 -5.31 -19.90
C ALA A 543 5.87 -5.17 -19.30
N VAL A 544 6.79 -6.04 -19.68
CA VAL A 544 8.16 -6.02 -19.15
C VAL A 544 8.90 -4.78 -19.66
N LEU A 545 9.50 -4.04 -18.73
CA LEU A 545 10.38 -2.93 -19.08
C LEU A 545 11.75 -3.48 -19.47
N HIS A 546 12.02 -3.47 -20.77
CA HIS A 546 13.26 -3.97 -21.37
C HIS A 546 14.45 -3.06 -21.06
N ALA A 547 14.95 -3.15 -19.83
CA ALA A 547 16.04 -2.33 -19.31
C ALA A 547 17.30 -2.40 -20.16
N GLU A 548 17.55 -3.50 -20.86
CA GLU A 548 18.64 -3.65 -21.83
C GLU A 548 18.67 -2.54 -22.92
N ASN A 549 17.52 -1.91 -23.20
CA ASN A 549 17.40 -0.83 -24.19
C ASN A 549 17.80 0.55 -23.66
N VAL A 550 18.01 0.71 -22.34
CA VAL A 550 18.44 1.98 -21.75
C VAL A 550 19.89 2.29 -22.12
N ARG A 551 20.15 3.51 -22.60
CA ARG A 551 21.46 3.89 -23.16
C ARG A 551 22.47 4.40 -22.12
N CYS A 552 22.03 4.70 -20.91
CA CYS A 552 22.86 5.24 -19.84
C CYS A 552 23.01 4.25 -18.67
N PRO A 553 23.98 4.46 -17.77
CA PRO A 553 24.09 3.67 -16.55
C PRO A 553 22.87 3.80 -15.63
N LEU A 554 22.57 2.71 -14.91
CA LEU A 554 21.49 2.61 -13.92
C LEU A 554 22.02 2.44 -12.49
N LEU A 555 21.49 3.22 -11.56
CA LEU A 555 21.55 2.92 -10.13
C LEU A 555 20.14 2.57 -9.64
N CYS A 556 19.93 1.34 -9.22
CA CYS A 556 18.70 0.92 -8.54
C CYS A 556 18.91 0.96 -7.01
N ILE A 557 17.96 1.56 -6.30
CA ILE A 557 17.91 1.55 -4.83
C ILE A 557 16.62 0.88 -4.40
N SER A 558 16.70 -0.10 -3.50
CA SER A 558 15.52 -0.78 -2.94
C SER A 558 15.63 -0.95 -1.43
N GLY A 559 14.48 -1.22 -0.81
CA GLY A 559 14.41 -1.67 0.57
C GLY A 559 13.89 -3.10 0.65
N ALA A 560 14.62 -3.98 1.36
CA ALA A 560 14.22 -5.39 1.51
C ALA A 560 12.91 -5.57 2.31
N ALA A 561 12.48 -4.55 3.06
CA ALA A 561 11.25 -4.53 3.84
C ALA A 561 10.14 -3.68 3.19
N ASP A 562 10.22 -3.44 1.87
CA ASP A 562 9.19 -2.77 1.08
C ASP A 562 7.82 -3.47 1.22
N ALA A 563 6.83 -2.72 1.71
CA ALA A 563 5.47 -3.23 1.90
C ALA A 563 4.50 -2.83 0.78
N VAL A 564 4.94 -2.02 -0.19
CA VAL A 564 4.14 -1.60 -1.35
C VAL A 564 4.30 -2.58 -2.50
N TRP A 565 5.53 -2.90 -2.91
CA TRP A 565 5.80 -3.83 -4.00
C TRP A 565 7.18 -4.49 -3.86
N PRO A 566 7.50 -5.58 -4.59
CA PRO A 566 8.77 -6.28 -4.42
C PRO A 566 9.92 -5.55 -5.15
N SER A 567 10.25 -4.34 -4.71
CA SER A 567 11.22 -3.46 -5.38
C SER A 567 12.63 -4.06 -5.48
N ALA A 568 13.09 -4.82 -4.48
CA ALA A 568 14.38 -5.51 -4.51
C ALA A 568 14.43 -6.55 -5.65
N SER A 569 13.42 -7.42 -5.73
CA SER A 569 13.31 -8.41 -6.81
C SER A 569 13.24 -7.74 -8.19
N MET A 570 12.49 -6.64 -8.30
CA MET A 570 12.38 -5.90 -9.55
C MET A 570 13.70 -5.19 -9.94
N ALA A 571 14.42 -4.61 -8.99
CA ALA A 571 15.74 -4.03 -9.21
C ALA A 571 16.74 -5.10 -9.70
N GLU A 572 16.75 -6.28 -9.10
CA GLU A 572 17.59 -7.40 -9.54
C GLU A 572 17.26 -7.83 -10.97
N MET A 573 15.97 -7.90 -11.33
CA MET A 573 15.54 -8.21 -12.70
C MET A 573 16.08 -7.20 -13.72
N LEU A 574 16.06 -5.89 -13.38
CA LEU A 574 16.57 -4.82 -14.23
C LEU A 574 18.09 -4.93 -14.43
N ILE A 575 18.86 -5.04 -13.35
CA ILE A 575 20.32 -5.12 -13.42
C ILE A 575 20.78 -6.42 -14.09
N LYS A 576 20.10 -7.55 -13.84
CA LYS A 576 20.43 -8.83 -14.47
C LYS A 576 20.31 -8.76 -16.00
N ARG A 577 19.31 -8.04 -16.53
CA ARG A 577 19.15 -7.80 -17.97
C ARG A 577 20.27 -6.96 -18.57
N ARG A 578 20.89 -6.12 -17.75
CA ARG A 578 21.99 -5.22 -18.11
C ARG A 578 23.36 -5.70 -17.63
N SER A 579 23.50 -7.01 -17.41
CA SER A 579 24.76 -7.61 -16.94
C SER A 579 25.93 -7.22 -17.85
N GLY A 580 26.98 -6.65 -17.25
CA GLY A 580 28.18 -6.20 -17.96
C GLY A 580 28.18 -4.74 -18.41
N VAL A 581 27.09 -3.99 -18.22
CA VAL A 581 27.09 -2.53 -18.47
C VAL A 581 27.91 -1.83 -17.37
N PRO A 582 28.93 -1.01 -17.72
CA PRO A 582 29.72 -0.29 -16.73
C PRO A 582 28.89 0.64 -15.85
N HIS A 583 29.26 0.71 -14.57
CA HIS A 583 28.63 1.52 -13.51
C HIS A 583 27.22 1.11 -13.07
N ASP A 584 26.52 0.24 -13.80
CA ASP A 584 25.22 -0.31 -13.38
C ASP A 584 25.32 -0.96 -12.00
N ARG A 585 24.45 -0.56 -11.08
CA ARG A 585 24.50 -0.96 -9.67
C ARG A 585 23.10 -1.11 -9.09
N HIS A 586 22.93 -2.10 -8.22
CA HIS A 586 21.78 -2.22 -7.33
C HIS A 586 22.27 -2.21 -5.88
N ILE A 587 21.66 -1.35 -5.07
CA ILE A 587 21.88 -1.27 -3.63
C ILE A 587 20.56 -1.63 -2.95
N ASP A 588 20.54 -2.79 -2.29
CA ASP A 588 19.41 -3.23 -1.48
C ASP A 588 19.70 -2.98 0.00
N PHE A 589 18.82 -2.20 0.65
CA PHE A 589 18.97 -1.86 2.06
C PHE A 589 18.11 -2.80 2.92
N ALA A 590 18.80 -3.64 3.70
CA ALA A 590 18.17 -4.51 4.68
C ALA A 590 17.34 -3.68 5.69
N GLY A 591 16.08 -4.07 5.89
CA GLY A 591 15.18 -3.40 6.83
C GLY A 591 14.66 -2.02 6.38
N ALA A 592 14.98 -1.54 5.17
CA ALA A 592 14.39 -0.32 4.63
C ALA A 592 13.05 -0.61 3.92
N GLY A 593 12.12 0.35 3.97
CA GLY A 593 10.83 0.30 3.26
C GLY A 593 10.87 0.91 1.86
N HIS A 594 9.68 1.24 1.36
CA HIS A 594 9.45 1.70 -0.01
C HIS A 594 9.92 3.12 -0.33
N VAL A 595 9.87 4.05 0.64
CA VAL A 595 10.07 5.48 0.36
C VAL A 595 11.42 5.95 0.88
N PHE A 596 12.26 6.54 0.02
CA PHE A 596 13.53 7.15 0.43
C PHE A 596 13.47 8.66 0.21
N ARG A 597 13.55 9.44 1.29
CA ARG A 597 13.48 10.92 1.24
C ARG A 597 14.86 11.59 1.19
N PHE A 598 15.93 10.78 1.24
CA PHE A 598 17.33 11.22 1.19
C PHE A 598 17.71 12.28 2.25
N GLY A 599 17.12 12.19 3.44
CA GLY A 599 17.35 13.12 4.53
C GLY A 599 17.30 12.45 5.90
N ARG A 600 17.35 13.26 6.96
CA ARG A 600 17.13 12.83 8.34
C ARG A 600 15.78 13.34 8.80
N PHE A 601 14.81 12.44 8.76
CA PHE A 601 13.45 12.68 9.18
C PHE A 601 13.00 11.60 10.16
N PRO A 602 11.91 11.83 10.90
CA PRO A 602 11.23 10.76 11.61
C PRO A 602 10.94 9.58 10.68
N THR A 603 11.26 8.38 11.14
CA THR A 603 11.01 7.11 10.42
C THR A 603 9.97 6.25 11.11
N ASP A 604 9.30 6.76 12.15
CA ASP A 604 8.03 6.20 12.61
C ASP A 604 6.91 6.61 11.63
N ALA A 605 5.78 5.91 11.71
CA ALA A 605 4.64 6.14 10.84
C ALA A 605 4.88 6.08 9.32
N LEU A 606 5.68 5.12 8.82
CA LEU A 606 5.92 4.93 7.38
C LEU A 606 4.70 4.34 6.65
N TRP A 607 3.63 5.12 6.56
CA TRP A 607 2.40 4.85 5.83
C TRP A 607 1.71 6.15 5.44
N ALA A 608 0.88 6.09 4.40
CA ALA A 608 -0.06 7.14 4.04
C ALA A 608 -1.34 6.50 3.51
N GLU A 609 -2.49 7.16 3.71
CA GLU A 609 -3.80 6.71 3.18
C GLU A 609 -4.13 5.24 3.52
N GLY A 610 -3.68 4.76 4.69
CA GLY A 610 -3.87 3.38 5.13
C GLY A 610 -2.96 2.34 4.46
N ILE A 611 -2.02 2.75 3.61
CA ILE A 611 -1.04 1.88 2.93
C ILE A 611 0.30 1.93 3.68
N ALA A 612 0.79 0.76 4.09
CA ALA A 612 2.11 0.63 4.71
C ALA A 612 3.22 0.70 3.65
N PHE A 613 4.24 1.51 3.91
CA PHE A 613 5.45 1.57 3.10
C PHE A 613 6.53 0.57 3.55
N GLY A 614 6.41 0.08 4.78
CA GLY A 614 7.38 -0.86 5.36
C GLY A 614 8.64 -0.14 5.87
N GLY A 615 9.61 -0.93 6.34
CA GLY A 615 10.83 -0.43 6.97
C GLY A 615 10.84 -0.49 8.49
N GLU A 616 11.97 -0.92 9.04
CA GLU A 616 12.29 -0.86 10.47
C GLU A 616 12.96 0.48 10.78
N ARG A 617 12.44 1.20 11.78
CA ARG A 617 12.86 2.58 12.08
C ARG A 617 14.36 2.87 12.01
N PRO A 618 15.24 2.18 12.77
CA PRO A 618 16.67 2.46 12.74
C PRO A 618 17.31 2.09 11.40
N ALA A 619 16.95 0.94 10.82
CA ALA A 619 17.50 0.47 9.56
C ALA A 619 17.10 1.39 8.39
N HIS A 620 15.83 1.80 8.35
CA HIS A 620 15.33 2.73 7.35
C HIS A 620 15.99 4.12 7.48
N ALA A 621 16.20 4.60 8.71
CA ALA A 621 16.90 5.87 8.94
C ALA A 621 18.36 5.82 8.48
N ALA A 622 19.06 4.70 8.69
CA ALA A 622 20.41 4.51 8.17
C ALA A 622 20.40 4.46 6.64
N ALA A 623 19.47 3.72 6.05
CA ALA A 623 19.30 3.59 4.61
C ALA A 623 19.03 4.94 3.93
N GLU A 624 18.19 5.82 4.47
CA GLU A 624 17.95 7.16 3.89
C GLU A 624 19.24 8.00 3.82
N ARG A 625 20.10 7.93 4.84
CA ARG A 625 21.37 8.66 4.89
C ARG A 625 22.38 8.09 3.91
N GLU A 626 22.54 6.77 3.91
CA GLU A 626 23.48 6.08 3.02
C GLU A 626 23.07 6.21 1.55
N ALA A 627 21.78 6.05 1.25
CA ALA A 627 21.24 6.21 -0.09
C ALA A 627 21.54 7.60 -0.67
N ALA A 628 21.41 8.67 0.13
CA ALA A 628 21.71 10.03 -0.32
C ALA A 628 23.18 10.16 -0.80
N GLU A 629 24.12 9.61 -0.03
CA GLU A 629 25.54 9.61 -0.38
C GLU A 629 25.83 8.74 -1.61
N HIS A 630 25.20 7.58 -1.73
CA HIS A 630 25.33 6.70 -2.91
C HIS A 630 24.82 7.35 -4.19
N VAL A 631 23.66 8.02 -4.14
CA VAL A 631 23.06 8.71 -5.28
C VAL A 631 23.96 9.83 -5.79
N VAL A 632 24.38 10.73 -4.89
CA VAL A 632 25.25 11.85 -5.24
C VAL A 632 26.56 11.35 -5.83
N ARG A 633 27.18 10.34 -5.19
CA ARG A 633 28.44 9.77 -5.65
C ARG A 633 28.30 9.14 -7.03
N PHE A 634 27.25 8.34 -7.26
CA PHE A 634 27.00 7.71 -8.55
C PHE A 634 26.85 8.75 -9.67
N ILE A 635 26.03 9.79 -9.45
CA ILE A 635 25.84 10.85 -10.43
C ILE A 635 27.17 11.59 -10.69
N ALA A 636 27.94 11.89 -9.64
CA ALA A 636 29.24 12.55 -9.79
C ALA A 636 30.29 11.68 -10.53
N GLU A 637 30.35 10.38 -10.24
CA GLU A 637 31.23 9.40 -10.89
C GLU A 637 30.94 9.33 -12.40
N VAL A 638 29.68 9.10 -12.76
CA VAL A 638 29.28 8.98 -14.17
C VAL A 638 29.46 10.32 -14.90
N ALA A 639 29.27 11.44 -14.20
CA ALA A 639 29.50 12.77 -14.74
C ALA A 639 31.00 13.12 -14.96
N GLY A 640 31.93 12.46 -14.25
CA GLY A 640 33.37 12.68 -14.38
C GLY A 640 34.05 11.83 -15.47
N ASP A 641 33.46 10.70 -15.85
CA ASP A 641 33.94 9.84 -16.94
C ASP A 641 33.58 10.42 -18.33
N VAL A 642 34.30 11.47 -18.73
CA VAL A 642 34.19 12.16 -20.03
C VAL A 642 34.86 11.36 -21.18
N ARG A 643 35.45 10.19 -20.91
CA ARG A 643 36.32 9.49 -21.89
C ARG A 643 35.73 8.28 -22.62
N ALA A 644 34.49 7.86 -22.36
CA ALA A 644 34.02 6.56 -22.86
C ALA A 644 32.93 6.57 -23.95
N PHE A 645 32.23 7.69 -24.19
CA PHE A 645 31.15 7.74 -25.19
C PHE A 645 31.55 8.57 -26.41
N GLY A 646 32.67 8.18 -27.03
CA GLY A 646 33.03 8.65 -28.36
C GLY A 646 32.01 8.13 -29.38
N HIS A 647 31.58 9.03 -30.27
CA HIS A 647 30.76 8.73 -31.45
C HIS A 647 31.20 7.44 -32.15
N GLY A 648 30.34 6.42 -32.07
CA GLY A 648 30.33 5.28 -33.00
C GLY A 648 29.25 5.54 -34.04
N GLN A 649 29.65 5.47 -35.31
CA GLN A 649 28.91 5.79 -36.53
C GLN A 649 27.49 5.24 -36.66
#